data_AF-A0A2P8DIU6-F1
#
_entry.id   AF-A0A2P8DIU6-F1
#
_cell.length_a   1.000
_cell.length_b   1.000
_cell.length_c   1.000
_cell.angle_alpha   90.00
_cell.angle_beta   90.00
_cell.angle_gamma   90.00
#
_symmetry.space_group_name_H-M   'P 1'
#
loop_
_entity.id
_entity.type
_entity.pdbx_description
1 polymer ?
#
loop_
_entity_poly.entity_id
_entity_poly.type
_entity_poly.pdbx_seq_one_letter_code
_entity_poly.pdbx_strand_id
1 'polypeptide(L)'
;MTASRSPRNPQHPRNPRRSRSPRNSGSGWSRDARRAAALLCLAALLTSCASVPTGGPIVAGGGGENGRGHQDDYVRLLPAGPQQDVGEERLVRDFLRDMGSLEEDHRAARLFMTGDEQRQWRPNGTVLVYDEIRDADFTVSTAADGESATVRMRADQVASIDHGGQYLPVDKGERIDTVFTLAKAKGQWRIADLPDELLLSRRDIDRVYRPLNLYYFNQDDSTLVPDPVFIPASTEEIPTRLVRMLVNGPTEWLAPAVRTAFPKDTKVAVASSGGRVTVQLRSTGGSPDQGESFRMGAQIAWTLRQLAEVQEFTVEVNGEETPIPGGQDGVQQVSGRLWDSVNPSVGSDSEHAYFTREGQLWSLSAGSGKQNADPVPGPAGAGSAPLEQYAVSVREGLVAGIDAAEKDSTSVLVADLSDGSEYRTVLKDGDYTSLSWDGYDNLWVVQDLGSGADSEEEREADSAADDTERGPERDPADPAPPDERADDDPESGATRLWQVDDGKPTRVEAPELDDRTVTRLRASRDGTRVAVLLEEDDTSRLYVGRVTEHDGEVRLDRFKPLGSDLTEVTDVAWRGADQLAVLGKRGGAVLGYLVRLDGNAESTSASAPPGADMKTIAAAPGQPLLSGAEDDRIWMTNDRVTWQRITDGTNPVYPG
;
A
#
# COMPACT_ATOMS: atom_id res chain seq x y z
N MET A 1 -29.05 -50.81 -77.58
CA MET A 1 -30.43 -50.77 -77.05
C MET A 1 -30.48 -49.63 -76.03
N THR A 2 -30.59 -48.39 -76.51
CA THR A 2 -31.81 -47.57 -76.75
C THR A 2 -32.23 -46.74 -75.53
N ALA A 3 -31.71 -45.51 -75.47
CA ALA A 3 -32.44 -44.32 -75.04
C ALA A 3 -32.22 -43.24 -76.12
N SER A 4 -33.31 -42.59 -76.54
CA SER A 4 -33.50 -41.71 -77.72
C SER A 4 -32.89 -40.31 -77.53
N ARG A 5 -31.98 -39.79 -78.39
CA ARG A 5 -32.18 -38.96 -79.62
C ARG A 5 -33.18 -37.80 -79.43
N SER A 6 -32.96 -36.53 -79.84
CA SER A 6 -31.95 -35.69 -80.54
C SER A 6 -32.73 -34.41 -81.01
N PRO A 7 -32.20 -33.44 -81.78
CA PRO A 7 -31.00 -32.60 -81.63
C PRO A 7 -31.24 -31.11 -82.06
N ARG A 8 -30.25 -30.22 -81.88
CA ARG A 8 -29.58 -29.45 -82.97
C ARG A 8 -28.53 -28.47 -82.42
N ASN A 9 -27.53 -28.26 -83.28
CA ASN A 9 -26.22 -27.65 -83.11
C ASN A 9 -26.16 -26.28 -83.87
N PRO A 10 -25.01 -25.63 -84.17
CA PRO A 10 -24.49 -24.41 -83.51
C PRO A 10 -24.16 -23.26 -84.52
N GLN A 11 -23.47 -22.18 -84.09
CA GLN A 11 -22.20 -21.62 -84.67
C GLN A 11 -21.87 -20.15 -84.25
N HIS A 12 -20.55 -19.91 -84.13
CA HIS A 12 -19.66 -18.74 -83.84
C HIS A 12 -19.76 -17.49 -84.79
N PRO A 13 -18.80 -16.49 -84.83
CA PRO A 13 -18.01 -15.69 -83.84
C PRO A 13 -17.86 -14.16 -84.20
N ARG A 14 -17.10 -13.35 -83.40
CA ARG A 14 -16.10 -12.27 -83.76
C ARG A 14 -16.13 -10.96 -82.91
N ASN A 15 -14.93 -10.48 -82.53
CA ASN A 15 -14.52 -9.12 -82.05
C ASN A 15 -14.43 -8.13 -83.27
N PRO A 16 -14.31 -6.76 -83.24
CA PRO A 16 -13.51 -5.90 -82.30
C PRO A 16 -13.89 -4.37 -82.09
N ARG A 17 -13.11 -3.67 -81.23
CA ARG A 17 -12.55 -2.27 -81.26
C ARG A 17 -13.38 -0.94 -81.15
N ARG A 18 -12.88 -0.09 -80.21
CA ARG A 18 -12.62 1.40 -80.20
C ARG A 18 -13.74 2.45 -80.10
N SER A 19 -13.62 3.37 -79.13
CA SER A 19 -13.68 4.87 -79.23
C SER A 19 -13.86 5.45 -77.79
N ARG A 20 -13.55 6.67 -77.36
CA ARG A 20 -12.88 7.90 -77.84
C ARG A 20 -12.69 8.79 -76.61
N SER A 21 -11.56 9.49 -76.50
CA SER A 21 -11.30 10.59 -75.56
C SER A 21 -11.97 11.90 -76.01
N PRO A 22 -12.50 12.76 -75.11
CA PRO A 22 -12.75 14.16 -75.41
C PRO A 22 -11.57 15.05 -75.03
N ARG A 23 -11.36 16.07 -75.86
CA ARG A 23 -10.30 17.08 -75.81
C ARG A 23 -10.55 18.12 -74.72
N ASN A 24 -9.43 18.56 -74.15
CA ASN A 24 -9.24 19.69 -73.25
C ASN A 24 -9.56 21.02 -73.96
N SER A 25 -10.51 21.81 -73.46
CA SER A 25 -10.73 23.20 -73.88
C SER A 25 -10.39 24.14 -72.73
N GLY A 26 -9.34 24.93 -72.90
CA GLY A 26 -8.88 25.91 -71.94
C GLY A 26 -9.84 27.09 -71.81
N SER A 27 -10.23 27.38 -70.57
CA SER A 27 -10.71 28.68 -70.14
C SER A 27 -9.70 29.24 -69.13
N GLY A 28 -8.98 30.29 -69.55
CA GLY A 28 -8.06 31.00 -68.69
C GLY A 28 -8.84 31.83 -67.67
N TRP A 29 -8.85 31.38 -66.40
CA TRP A 29 -9.23 32.26 -65.30
C TRP A 29 -8.23 33.40 -65.20
N SER A 30 -8.74 34.63 -65.26
CA SER A 30 -7.98 35.87 -65.10
C SER A 30 -7.20 35.84 -63.77
N ARG A 31 -6.05 36.53 -63.75
CA ARG A 31 -5.16 36.61 -62.58
C ARG A 31 -5.90 37.15 -61.33
N ASP A 32 -6.98 37.90 -61.53
CA ASP A 32 -7.80 38.46 -60.44
C ASP A 32 -8.73 37.41 -59.81
N ALA A 33 -9.26 36.45 -60.58
CA ALA A 33 -10.05 35.34 -60.04
C ALA A 33 -9.20 34.39 -59.18
N ARG A 34 -7.92 34.19 -59.54
CA ARG A 34 -6.98 33.39 -58.72
C ARG A 34 -6.57 34.12 -57.43
N ARG A 35 -6.47 35.45 -57.46
CA ARG A 35 -6.19 36.25 -56.26
C ARG A 35 -7.40 36.33 -55.33
N ALA A 36 -8.61 36.45 -55.88
CA ALA A 36 -9.85 36.42 -55.09
C ALA A 36 -10.08 35.05 -54.45
N ALA A 37 -9.86 33.94 -55.17
CA ALA A 37 -9.95 32.60 -54.60
C ALA A 37 -8.85 32.33 -53.55
N ALA A 38 -7.63 32.83 -53.76
CA ALA A 38 -6.55 32.71 -52.77
C ALA A 38 -6.84 33.53 -51.50
N LEU A 39 -7.40 34.74 -51.62
CA LEU A 39 -7.79 35.59 -50.48
C LEU A 39 -9.00 35.02 -49.73
N LEU A 40 -9.97 34.41 -50.41
CA LEU A 40 -11.09 33.70 -49.77
C LEU A 40 -10.65 32.43 -49.05
N CYS A 41 -9.71 31.66 -49.61
CA CYS A 41 -9.12 30.52 -48.92
C CYS A 41 -8.26 30.96 -47.72
N LEU A 42 -7.54 32.07 -47.82
CA LEU A 42 -6.72 32.60 -46.71
C LEU A 42 -7.60 33.18 -45.58
N ALA A 43 -8.72 33.82 -45.91
CA ALA A 43 -9.68 34.32 -44.93
C ALA A 43 -10.45 33.18 -44.23
N ALA A 44 -10.78 32.10 -44.94
CA ALA A 44 -11.41 30.92 -44.33
C ALA A 44 -10.46 30.12 -43.41
N LEU A 45 -9.14 30.24 -43.60
CA LEU A 45 -8.14 29.63 -42.73
C LEU A 45 -7.87 30.46 -41.45
N LEU A 46 -8.35 31.70 -41.37
CA LEU A 46 -8.12 32.61 -40.24
C LEU A 46 -9.27 32.65 -39.21
N THR A 47 -10.37 31.91 -39.41
CA THR A 47 -11.50 31.85 -38.46
C THR A 47 -11.65 30.50 -37.76
N SER A 48 -10.64 29.62 -37.81
CA SER A 48 -10.60 28.46 -36.91
C SER A 48 -10.00 28.87 -35.57
N CYS A 49 -10.80 29.56 -34.76
CA CYS A 49 -10.59 29.54 -33.32
C CYS A 49 -11.09 28.18 -32.82
N ALA A 50 -10.21 27.19 -32.70
CA ALA A 50 -10.49 26.01 -31.91
C ALA A 50 -10.56 26.45 -30.45
N SER A 51 -11.76 26.54 -29.86
CA SER A 51 -11.90 26.64 -28.41
C SER A 51 -11.58 25.26 -27.84
N VAL A 52 -10.43 25.13 -27.19
CA VAL A 52 -10.12 23.95 -26.38
C VAL A 52 -11.09 23.97 -25.19
N PRO A 53 -11.89 22.93 -24.96
CA PRO A 53 -12.68 22.82 -23.75
C PRO A 53 -11.72 22.79 -22.55
N THR A 54 -11.72 23.82 -21.71
CA THR A 54 -10.90 23.88 -20.49
C THR A 54 -11.55 23.19 -19.29
N GLY A 55 -12.56 22.35 -19.53
CA GLY A 55 -13.24 21.58 -18.51
C GLY A 55 -13.80 20.29 -19.10
N GLY A 56 -13.01 19.23 -19.02
CA GLY A 56 -13.45 17.85 -19.13
C GLY A 56 -12.94 17.10 -17.91
N PRO A 57 -13.63 16.06 -17.42
CA PRO A 57 -13.14 15.28 -16.29
C PRO A 57 -11.74 14.75 -16.60
N ILE A 58 -10.82 15.00 -15.66
CA ILE A 58 -9.48 14.43 -15.64
C ILE A 58 -9.61 12.91 -15.58
N VAL A 59 -9.31 12.24 -16.69
CA VAL A 59 -8.96 10.82 -16.68
C VAL A 59 -7.45 10.78 -16.50
N ALA A 60 -6.98 10.15 -15.42
CA ALA A 60 -5.57 9.88 -15.22
C ALA A 60 -5.02 9.18 -16.48
N GLY A 61 -4.00 9.79 -17.10
CA GLY A 61 -3.43 9.29 -18.34
C GLY A 61 -2.76 7.94 -18.11
N GLY A 62 -3.40 6.87 -18.56
CA GLY A 62 -2.70 5.64 -18.93
C GLY A 62 -1.73 5.96 -20.07
N GLY A 63 -0.45 5.69 -19.84
CA GLY A 63 0.58 5.90 -20.84
C GLY A 63 0.35 5.04 -22.09
N GLY A 64 0.18 5.71 -23.24
CA GLY A 64 0.62 5.24 -24.56
C GLY A 64 -0.23 4.19 -25.27
N GLU A 65 -1.17 4.62 -26.10
CA GLU A 65 -1.61 3.84 -27.26
C GLU A 65 -0.51 3.81 -28.34
N ASN A 66 0.06 2.63 -28.59
CA ASN A 66 0.43 2.11 -29.93
C ASN A 66 0.66 0.59 -29.83
N GLY A 67 -0.22 -0.19 -30.45
CA GLY A 67 -0.34 -1.63 -30.25
C GLY A 67 0.88 -2.48 -30.62
N ARG A 68 1.27 -3.34 -29.66
CA ARG A 68 1.52 -4.79 -29.71
C ARG A 68 1.63 -5.25 -28.24
N GLY A 69 1.25 -6.50 -27.95
CA GLY A 69 0.86 -6.98 -26.62
C GLY A 69 1.78 -6.59 -25.44
N HIS A 70 1.17 -6.43 -24.25
CA HIS A 70 1.82 -6.15 -22.96
C HIS A 70 2.86 -7.23 -22.58
N GLN A 71 4.00 -7.21 -23.25
CA GLN A 71 5.26 -7.86 -22.87
C GLN A 71 6.38 -6.84 -22.61
N ASP A 72 6.11 -5.53 -22.70
CA ASP A 72 7.16 -4.52 -22.88
C ASP A 72 7.64 -3.78 -21.61
N ASP A 73 7.26 -4.20 -20.40
CA ASP A 73 7.89 -3.72 -19.15
C ASP A 73 8.76 -4.77 -18.44
N TYR A 74 8.78 -6.00 -18.95
CA TYR A 74 9.65 -7.05 -18.44
C TYR A 74 10.89 -7.19 -19.33
N VAL A 75 12.00 -6.62 -18.87
CA VAL A 75 13.30 -6.82 -19.51
C VAL A 75 13.79 -8.24 -19.17
N ARG A 76 13.57 -9.17 -20.10
CA ARG A 76 14.07 -10.55 -19.99
C ARG A 76 15.57 -10.57 -19.75
N LEU A 77 15.98 -11.09 -18.59
CA LEU A 77 17.38 -11.32 -18.30
C LEU A 77 17.78 -12.70 -18.82
N LEU A 78 18.68 -12.73 -19.80
CA LEU A 78 19.29 -13.96 -20.32
C LEU A 78 20.81 -13.93 -20.04
N PRO A 79 21.24 -14.19 -18.81
CA PRO A 79 22.66 -14.27 -18.49
C PRO A 79 23.38 -15.37 -19.27
N ALA A 80 24.69 -15.19 -19.47
CA ALA A 80 25.52 -16.16 -20.18
C ALA A 80 25.88 -17.42 -19.35
N GLY A 81 25.51 -17.46 -18.07
CA GLY A 81 25.88 -18.52 -17.12
C GLY A 81 27.32 -18.39 -16.59
N PRO A 82 27.86 -19.44 -15.95
CA PRO A 82 29.16 -19.39 -15.30
C PRO A 82 30.31 -19.20 -16.30
N GLN A 83 31.20 -18.26 -16.01
CA GLN A 83 32.46 -18.11 -16.73
C GLN A 83 33.36 -19.33 -16.49
N GLN A 84 34.27 -19.61 -17.44
CA GLN A 84 35.24 -20.68 -17.29
C GLN A 84 36.34 -20.28 -16.30
N ASP A 85 36.84 -21.26 -15.55
CA ASP A 85 37.97 -21.16 -14.63
C ASP A 85 37.78 -20.12 -13.50
N VAL A 86 36.53 -19.81 -13.14
CA VAL A 86 36.22 -18.95 -11.98
C VAL A 86 36.44 -19.70 -10.66
N GLY A 87 36.95 -18.96 -9.66
CA GLY A 87 37.08 -19.46 -8.28
C GLY A 87 35.73 -19.59 -7.55
N GLU A 88 35.79 -20.21 -6.38
CA GLU A 88 34.66 -20.63 -5.54
C GLU A 88 33.72 -19.46 -5.19
N GLU A 89 34.25 -18.38 -4.61
CA GLU A 89 33.45 -17.19 -4.25
C GLU A 89 32.83 -16.54 -5.48
N ARG A 90 33.61 -16.41 -6.57
CA ARG A 90 33.14 -15.76 -7.79
C ARG A 90 31.99 -16.52 -8.43
N LEU A 91 32.05 -17.86 -8.42
CA LEU A 91 30.97 -18.72 -8.90
C LEU A 91 29.67 -18.43 -8.14
N VAL A 92 29.71 -18.36 -6.81
CA VAL A 92 28.53 -18.09 -5.97
C VAL A 92 27.99 -16.68 -6.19
N ARG A 93 28.86 -15.66 -6.29
CA ARG A 93 28.43 -14.29 -6.59
C ARG A 93 27.74 -14.17 -7.96
N ASP A 94 28.29 -14.83 -8.99
CA ASP A 94 27.67 -14.83 -10.32
C ASP A 94 26.36 -15.65 -10.33
N PHE A 95 26.28 -16.75 -9.57
CA PHE A 95 25.05 -17.51 -9.36
C PHE A 95 23.94 -16.66 -8.73
N LEU A 96 24.23 -15.93 -7.64
CA LEU A 96 23.26 -15.07 -6.96
C LEU A 96 22.75 -13.95 -7.87
N ARG A 97 23.62 -13.38 -8.71
CA ARG A 97 23.20 -12.41 -9.73
C ARG A 97 22.25 -13.02 -10.76
N ASP A 98 22.54 -14.24 -11.21
CA ASP A 98 21.75 -14.92 -12.23
C ASP A 98 20.47 -15.58 -11.66
N MET A 99 20.36 -15.70 -10.33
CA MET A 99 19.16 -16.15 -9.60
C MET A 99 17.96 -15.23 -9.83
N GLY A 100 18.20 -13.93 -10.01
CA GLY A 100 17.18 -12.95 -10.36
C GLY A 100 16.59 -13.11 -11.77
N SER A 101 17.05 -14.08 -12.57
CA SER A 101 16.38 -14.47 -13.83
C SER A 101 15.32 -15.54 -13.53
N LEU A 102 14.05 -15.19 -13.63
CA LEU A 102 12.92 -16.08 -13.33
C LEU A 102 12.51 -17.00 -14.49
N GLU A 103 13.14 -16.85 -15.66
CA GLU A 103 12.78 -17.60 -16.87
C GLU A 103 13.01 -19.10 -16.70
N GLU A 104 12.07 -19.89 -17.23
CA GLU A 104 12.18 -21.36 -17.30
C GLU A 104 12.61 -21.99 -15.97
N ASP A 105 12.01 -21.54 -14.86
CA ASP A 105 12.31 -22.02 -13.50
C ASP A 105 13.79 -21.80 -13.12
N HIS A 106 14.22 -20.53 -13.18
CA HIS A 106 15.59 -20.08 -12.88
C HIS A 106 16.67 -20.77 -13.72
N ARG A 107 16.41 -21.00 -15.01
CA ARG A 107 17.32 -21.74 -15.89
C ARG A 107 18.75 -21.18 -15.90
N ALA A 108 18.91 -19.85 -15.83
CA ALA A 108 20.23 -19.22 -15.80
C ALA A 108 21.02 -19.62 -14.54
N ALA A 109 20.39 -19.55 -13.36
CA ALA A 109 20.98 -19.94 -12.09
C ALA A 109 21.34 -21.43 -12.05
N ARG A 110 20.47 -22.29 -12.62
CA ARG A 110 20.71 -23.73 -12.73
C ARG A 110 22.01 -24.05 -13.48
N LEU A 111 22.48 -23.22 -14.41
CA LEU A 111 23.75 -23.47 -15.13
C LEU A 111 25.00 -23.51 -14.22
N PHE A 112 24.92 -22.91 -13.03
CA PHE A 112 26.01 -22.89 -12.03
C PHE A 112 26.09 -24.18 -11.20
N MET A 113 25.04 -25.00 -11.23
CA MET A 113 24.91 -26.21 -10.42
C MET A 113 25.57 -27.43 -11.08
N THR A 114 25.84 -28.45 -10.28
CA THR A 114 26.18 -29.79 -10.77
C THR A 114 25.00 -30.37 -11.54
N GLY A 115 25.25 -31.35 -12.42
CA GLY A 115 24.18 -31.93 -13.24
C GLY A 115 23.09 -32.63 -12.42
N ASP A 116 23.44 -33.19 -11.26
CA ASP A 116 22.48 -33.79 -10.33
C ASP A 116 21.63 -32.71 -9.65
N GLU A 117 22.28 -31.67 -9.13
CA GLU A 117 21.60 -30.59 -8.42
C GLU A 117 20.66 -29.80 -9.33
N GLN A 118 21.03 -29.57 -10.60
CA GLN A 118 20.15 -28.98 -11.62
C GLN A 118 18.80 -29.68 -11.73
N ARG A 119 18.77 -31.01 -11.54
CA ARG A 119 17.54 -31.82 -11.64
C ARG A 119 16.77 -31.88 -10.32
N GLN A 120 17.44 -31.73 -9.19
CA GLN A 120 16.88 -31.95 -7.85
C GLN A 120 16.39 -30.67 -7.21
N TRP A 121 17.14 -29.57 -7.32
CA TRP A 121 16.80 -28.30 -6.68
C TRP A 121 15.40 -27.81 -7.07
N ARG A 122 14.55 -27.59 -6.07
CA ARG A 122 13.21 -27.02 -6.22
C ARG A 122 13.06 -25.90 -5.19
N PRO A 123 13.14 -24.63 -5.61
CA PRO A 123 12.91 -23.52 -4.70
C PRO A 123 11.57 -23.68 -3.99
N ASN A 124 11.53 -23.41 -2.69
CA ASN A 124 10.31 -23.55 -1.89
C ASN A 124 9.32 -22.38 -2.08
N GLY A 125 9.70 -21.35 -2.85
CA GLY A 125 8.92 -20.16 -3.13
C GLY A 125 9.17 -19.00 -2.17
N THR A 126 9.88 -19.23 -1.06
CA THR A 126 10.32 -18.19 -0.13
C THR A 126 11.53 -17.47 -0.71
N VAL A 127 11.55 -16.15 -0.55
CA VAL A 127 12.68 -15.29 -0.93
C VAL A 127 13.22 -14.60 0.32
N LEU A 128 14.52 -14.69 0.55
CA LEU A 128 15.22 -13.83 1.50
C LEU A 128 15.87 -12.69 0.71
N VAL A 129 15.55 -11.46 1.11
CA VAL A 129 15.99 -10.24 0.44
C VAL A 129 17.18 -9.67 1.21
N TYR A 130 18.32 -9.54 0.53
CA TYR A 130 19.45 -8.76 1.02
C TYR A 130 19.52 -7.42 0.28
N ASP A 131 20.19 -6.43 0.86
CA ASP A 131 20.27 -5.10 0.23
C ASP A 131 21.10 -5.16 -1.07
N GLU A 132 22.42 -5.33 -0.95
CA GLU A 132 23.31 -5.41 -2.08
C GLU A 132 24.43 -6.44 -1.91
N ILE A 133 24.76 -7.14 -2.99
CA ILE A 133 25.74 -8.24 -2.97
C ILE A 133 27.17 -7.79 -2.61
N ARG A 134 27.47 -6.49 -2.77
CA ARG A 134 28.79 -5.93 -2.45
C ARG A 134 29.04 -5.82 -0.95
N ASP A 135 27.97 -5.74 -0.16
CA ASP A 135 28.04 -5.63 1.29
C ASP A 135 27.96 -7.01 1.97
N ALA A 136 27.77 -8.07 1.17
CA ALA A 136 27.80 -9.45 1.65
C ALA A 136 29.24 -9.96 1.82
N ASP A 137 29.48 -10.60 2.97
CA ASP A 137 30.70 -11.27 3.35
C ASP A 137 30.70 -12.72 2.85
N PHE A 138 31.82 -13.17 2.28
CA PHE A 138 32.01 -14.54 1.81
C PHE A 138 33.22 -15.18 2.48
N THR A 139 33.03 -16.37 3.03
CA THR A 139 34.10 -17.18 3.61
C THR A 139 34.23 -18.49 2.84
N VAL A 140 35.38 -18.69 2.19
CA VAL A 140 35.67 -19.90 1.42
C VAL A 140 36.46 -20.88 2.27
N SER A 141 36.05 -22.14 2.28
CA SER A 141 36.78 -23.26 2.88
C SER A 141 36.91 -24.39 1.86
N THR A 142 38.05 -24.47 1.19
CA THR A 142 38.37 -25.53 0.22
C THR A 142 38.90 -26.76 0.95
N ALA A 143 38.37 -27.93 0.59
CA ALA A 143 38.81 -29.19 1.18
C ALA A 143 40.23 -29.57 0.73
N ALA A 144 40.90 -30.41 1.53
CA ALA A 144 42.27 -30.83 1.26
C ALA A 144 42.44 -31.62 -0.05
N ASP A 145 41.36 -32.22 -0.57
CA ASP A 145 41.34 -32.90 -1.86
C ASP A 145 41.38 -31.92 -3.06
N GLY A 146 41.07 -30.64 -2.82
CA GLY A 146 40.96 -29.62 -3.87
C GLY A 146 39.80 -29.84 -4.84
N GLU A 147 38.87 -30.76 -4.54
CA GLU A 147 37.74 -31.16 -5.39
C GLU A 147 36.39 -30.73 -4.81
N SER A 148 36.35 -30.42 -3.50
CA SER A 148 35.18 -29.87 -2.82
C SER A 148 35.51 -28.58 -2.07
N ALA A 149 34.51 -27.71 -1.91
CA ALA A 149 34.64 -26.49 -1.13
C ALA A 149 33.28 -26.10 -0.52
N THR A 150 33.33 -25.29 0.53
CA THR A 150 32.14 -24.59 1.04
C THR A 150 32.35 -23.09 0.92
N VAL A 151 31.28 -22.38 0.58
CA VAL A 151 31.24 -20.92 0.56
C VAL A 151 30.12 -20.49 1.48
N ARG A 152 30.46 -19.87 2.61
CA ARG A 152 29.48 -19.28 3.53
C ARG A 152 29.28 -17.82 3.17
N MET A 153 28.03 -17.42 2.91
CA MET A 153 27.62 -16.05 2.68
C MET A 153 26.95 -15.51 3.94
N ARG A 154 27.35 -14.30 4.36
CA ARG A 154 26.65 -13.51 5.38
C ARG A 154 26.29 -12.15 4.81
N ALA A 155 25.03 -11.76 4.93
CA ALA A 155 24.53 -10.47 4.46
C ALA A 155 23.44 -9.94 5.39
N ASP A 156 23.28 -8.63 5.46
CA ASP A 156 22.16 -8.03 6.18
C ASP A 156 20.85 -8.34 5.44
N GLN A 157 19.87 -8.88 6.17
CA GLN A 157 18.55 -9.16 5.64
C GLN A 157 17.72 -7.88 5.72
N VAL A 158 17.02 -7.53 4.63
CA VAL A 158 16.13 -6.36 4.59
C VAL A 158 14.66 -6.76 4.59
N ALA A 159 14.34 -7.94 4.06
CA ALA A 159 12.98 -8.48 4.07
C ALA A 159 12.97 -9.97 3.75
N SER A 160 11.80 -10.59 3.89
CA SER A 160 11.46 -11.87 3.26
C SER A 160 10.18 -11.74 2.43
N ILE A 161 10.07 -12.54 1.37
CA ILE A 161 8.82 -12.77 0.65
C ILE A 161 8.42 -14.23 0.88
N ASP A 162 7.26 -14.48 1.47
CA ASP A 162 6.78 -15.84 1.65
C ASP A 162 6.25 -16.46 0.34
N HIS A 163 5.91 -17.75 0.40
CA HIS A 163 5.31 -18.47 -0.73
C HIS A 163 3.96 -17.90 -1.22
N GLY A 164 3.26 -17.13 -0.38
CA GLY A 164 2.03 -16.40 -0.68
C GLY A 164 2.27 -15.02 -1.31
N GLY A 165 3.54 -14.62 -1.47
CA GLY A 165 3.93 -13.31 -2.01
C GLY A 165 3.91 -12.19 -0.97
N GLN A 166 3.73 -12.48 0.32
CA GLN A 166 3.76 -11.47 1.36
C GLN A 166 5.18 -10.95 1.59
N TYR A 167 5.38 -9.64 1.43
CA TYR A 167 6.62 -8.97 1.80
C TYR A 167 6.61 -8.54 3.27
N LEU A 168 7.55 -9.09 4.04
CA LEU A 168 7.78 -8.78 5.44
C LEU A 168 9.15 -8.14 5.60
N PRO A 169 9.22 -6.81 5.82
CA PRO A 169 10.43 -6.15 6.27
C PRO A 169 10.89 -6.74 7.60
N VAL A 170 12.20 -6.81 7.82
CA VAL A 170 12.80 -7.23 9.11
C VAL A 170 13.39 -6.02 9.84
N ASP A 171 13.53 -6.14 11.16
CA ASP A 171 14.22 -5.13 11.96
C ASP A 171 15.72 -5.07 11.62
N LYS A 172 16.35 -3.94 11.96
CA LYS A 172 17.79 -3.75 11.72
C LYS A 172 18.60 -4.80 12.47
N GLY A 173 19.56 -5.41 11.78
CA GLY A 173 20.53 -6.34 12.36
C GLY A 173 20.22 -7.82 12.12
N GLU A 174 19.06 -8.16 11.56
CA GLU A 174 18.76 -9.49 11.05
C GLU A 174 19.74 -9.84 9.91
N ARG A 175 20.21 -11.11 9.87
CA ARG A 175 21.23 -11.54 8.91
C ARG A 175 20.86 -12.83 8.20
N ILE A 176 21.07 -12.83 6.89
CA ILE A 176 21.14 -14.04 6.09
C ILE A 176 22.50 -14.67 6.36
N ASP A 177 22.51 -15.93 6.78
CA ASP A 177 23.72 -16.73 6.96
C ASP A 177 23.52 -18.10 6.31
N THR A 178 24.15 -18.31 5.16
CA THR A 178 23.90 -19.48 4.32
C THR A 178 25.19 -20.09 3.79
N VAL A 179 25.17 -21.39 3.52
CA VAL A 179 26.32 -22.16 3.04
C VAL A 179 25.98 -22.81 1.71
N PHE A 180 26.86 -22.62 0.73
CA PHE A 180 26.86 -23.33 -0.54
C PHE A 180 27.93 -24.40 -0.50
N THR A 181 27.59 -25.63 -0.89
CA THR A 181 28.58 -26.69 -1.12
C THR A 181 28.93 -26.72 -2.60
N LEU A 182 30.22 -26.76 -2.90
CA LEU A 182 30.75 -26.76 -4.26
C LEU A 182 31.52 -28.07 -4.51
N ALA A 183 31.45 -28.54 -5.75
CA ALA A 183 32.23 -29.67 -6.24
C ALA A 183 32.77 -29.36 -7.65
N LYS A 184 33.93 -29.92 -7.99
CA LYS A 184 34.43 -29.84 -9.36
C LYS A 184 33.70 -30.81 -10.29
N ALA A 185 33.13 -30.25 -11.36
CA ALA A 185 32.59 -31.01 -12.48
C ALA A 185 33.41 -30.70 -13.74
N LYS A 186 34.07 -31.72 -14.31
CA LYS A 186 34.98 -31.56 -15.46
C LYS A 186 36.08 -30.50 -15.22
N GLY A 187 36.62 -30.47 -14.00
CA GLY A 187 37.68 -29.53 -13.58
C GLY A 187 37.20 -28.12 -13.25
N GLN A 188 35.89 -27.85 -13.30
CA GLN A 188 35.29 -26.54 -13.05
C GLN A 188 34.43 -26.58 -11.80
N TRP A 189 34.48 -25.54 -10.96
CA TRP A 189 33.61 -25.45 -9.79
C TRP A 189 32.13 -25.36 -10.18
N ARG A 190 31.28 -26.11 -9.49
CA ARG A 190 29.82 -26.10 -9.61
C ARG A 190 29.17 -26.23 -8.24
N ILE A 191 27.99 -25.65 -8.07
CA ILE A 191 27.20 -25.73 -6.83
C ILE A 191 26.59 -27.13 -6.74
N ALA A 192 26.93 -27.86 -5.69
CA ALA A 192 26.50 -29.23 -5.42
C ALA A 192 25.36 -29.31 -4.41
N ASP A 193 25.19 -28.29 -3.56
CA ASP A 193 24.11 -28.18 -2.58
C ASP A 193 23.92 -26.71 -2.19
N LEU A 194 22.69 -26.32 -1.92
CA LEU A 194 22.26 -24.97 -1.59
C LEU A 194 20.90 -24.98 -0.87
N PRO A 195 20.50 -23.88 -0.20
CA PRO A 195 19.16 -23.77 0.37
C PRO A 195 18.04 -23.79 -0.67
N ASP A 196 16.83 -24.10 -0.20
CA ASP A 196 15.61 -24.08 -1.01
C ASP A 196 15.02 -22.66 -1.14
N GLU A 197 15.40 -21.74 -0.25
CA GLU A 197 15.03 -20.32 -0.36
C GLU A 197 15.78 -19.64 -1.52
N LEU A 198 15.08 -18.74 -2.21
CA LEU A 198 15.71 -17.84 -3.15
C LEU A 198 16.38 -16.69 -2.39
N LEU A 199 17.59 -16.33 -2.80
CA LEU A 199 18.37 -15.22 -2.25
C LEU A 199 18.45 -14.13 -3.32
N LEU A 200 17.62 -13.10 -3.19
CA LEU A 200 17.53 -12.02 -4.18
C LEU A 200 17.96 -10.69 -3.56
N SER A 201 18.66 -9.87 -4.35
CA SER A 201 18.94 -8.50 -3.92
C SER A 201 17.66 -7.66 -3.98
N ARG A 202 17.59 -6.57 -3.21
CA ARG A 202 16.49 -5.60 -3.30
C ARG A 202 16.28 -5.11 -4.74
N ARG A 203 17.38 -4.87 -5.47
CA ARG A 203 17.33 -4.48 -6.88
C ARG A 203 16.74 -5.55 -7.79
N ASP A 204 16.92 -6.83 -7.47
CA ASP A 204 16.28 -7.91 -8.22
C ASP A 204 14.77 -7.88 -7.96
N ILE A 205 14.33 -7.71 -6.71
CA ILE A 205 12.90 -7.56 -6.36
C ILE A 205 12.27 -6.41 -7.15
N ASP A 206 12.86 -5.21 -7.11
CA ASP A 206 12.35 -4.03 -7.82
C ASP A 206 12.23 -4.25 -9.33
N ARG A 207 13.11 -5.09 -9.90
CA ARG A 207 13.14 -5.38 -11.33
C ARG A 207 12.14 -6.46 -11.74
N VAL A 208 12.11 -7.57 -11.01
CA VAL A 208 11.45 -8.82 -11.45
C VAL A 208 10.22 -9.20 -10.64
N TYR A 209 9.89 -8.46 -9.59
CA TYR A 209 8.61 -8.57 -8.90
C TYR A 209 7.74 -7.35 -9.20
N ARG A 210 6.44 -7.50 -8.99
CA ARG A 210 5.44 -6.45 -9.10
C ARG A 210 4.60 -6.44 -7.83
N PRO A 211 4.57 -5.33 -7.08
CA PRO A 211 3.66 -5.20 -5.95
C PRO A 211 2.24 -4.92 -6.45
N LEU A 212 1.31 -5.81 -6.12
CA LEU A 212 -0.12 -5.73 -6.46
C LEU A 212 -0.95 -6.03 -5.22
N ASN A 213 -2.20 -5.57 -5.16
CA ASN A 213 -3.06 -5.86 -4.01
C ASN A 213 -4.05 -7.00 -4.33
N LEU A 214 -4.26 -7.88 -3.36
CA LEU A 214 -5.50 -8.65 -3.26
C LEU A 214 -6.49 -7.85 -2.42
N TYR A 215 -7.79 -8.01 -2.64
CA TYR A 215 -8.80 -7.27 -1.87
C TYR A 215 -9.72 -8.23 -1.12
N TYR A 216 -9.86 -8.00 0.19
CA TYR A 216 -10.70 -8.77 1.12
C TYR A 216 -11.68 -7.85 1.83
N PHE A 217 -12.76 -8.39 2.37
CA PHE A 217 -13.69 -7.58 3.15
C PHE A 217 -13.16 -7.32 4.55
N ASN A 218 -13.48 -6.16 5.13
CA ASN A 218 -13.38 -5.96 6.57
C ASN A 218 -14.38 -6.85 7.34
N GLN A 219 -14.38 -6.79 8.66
CA GLN A 219 -15.14 -7.73 9.49
C GLN A 219 -16.67 -7.66 9.33
N ASP A 220 -17.20 -6.51 8.93
CA ASP A 220 -18.63 -6.26 8.73
C ASP A 220 -19.07 -6.24 7.26
N ASP A 221 -18.17 -6.64 6.34
CA ASP A 221 -18.37 -6.65 4.88
C ASP A 221 -18.72 -5.26 4.26
N SER A 222 -18.46 -4.16 4.97
CA SER A 222 -18.83 -2.81 4.52
C SER A 222 -17.83 -2.19 3.54
N THR A 223 -16.56 -2.56 3.61
CA THR A 223 -15.53 -2.10 2.67
C THR A 223 -14.48 -3.17 2.37
N LEU A 224 -13.74 -2.95 1.29
CA LEU A 224 -12.59 -3.79 0.96
C LEU A 224 -11.31 -3.29 1.61
N VAL A 225 -10.37 -4.19 1.78
CA VAL A 225 -9.09 -4.00 2.44
C VAL A 225 -8.00 -4.54 1.51
N PRO A 226 -7.06 -3.69 1.06
CA PRO A 226 -5.94 -4.15 0.25
C PRO A 226 -4.95 -4.96 1.07
N ASP A 227 -4.54 -6.09 0.51
CA ASP A 227 -3.53 -7.02 0.99
C ASP A 227 -2.39 -7.09 -0.05
N PRO A 228 -1.30 -6.32 0.14
CA PRO A 228 -0.23 -6.24 -0.83
C PRO A 228 0.55 -7.55 -0.96
N VAL A 229 0.77 -7.97 -2.20
CA VAL A 229 1.54 -9.16 -2.57
C VAL A 229 2.56 -8.84 -3.67
N PHE A 230 3.74 -9.42 -3.57
CA PHE A 230 4.80 -9.33 -4.56
C PHE A 230 4.69 -10.51 -5.53
N ILE A 231 4.36 -10.19 -6.77
CA ILE A 231 4.16 -11.20 -7.81
C ILE A 231 5.38 -11.26 -8.72
N PRO A 232 5.99 -12.45 -8.90
CA PRO A 232 7.08 -12.61 -9.85
C PRO A 232 6.60 -12.34 -11.28
N ALA A 233 7.25 -11.40 -11.97
CA ALA A 233 7.06 -11.11 -13.38
C ALA A 233 7.62 -12.29 -14.20
N SER A 234 6.72 -13.19 -14.59
CA SER A 234 7.05 -14.47 -15.24
C SER A 234 6.18 -14.69 -16.48
N THR A 235 6.28 -15.86 -17.11
CA THR A 235 5.50 -16.22 -18.30
C THR A 235 4.04 -16.57 -18.03
N GLU A 236 3.65 -16.79 -16.76
CA GLU A 236 2.25 -16.94 -16.37
C GLU A 236 1.53 -15.58 -16.47
N GLU A 237 0.30 -15.57 -16.99
CA GLU A 237 -0.50 -14.34 -17.08
C GLU A 237 -0.87 -13.84 -15.67
N ILE A 238 -0.49 -12.60 -15.34
CA ILE A 238 -0.74 -11.95 -14.04
C ILE A 238 -2.21 -12.07 -13.58
N PRO A 239 -3.25 -11.88 -14.42
CA PRO A 239 -4.64 -12.07 -14.01
C PRO A 239 -4.93 -13.46 -13.43
N THR A 240 -4.36 -14.50 -14.04
CA THR A 240 -4.55 -15.90 -13.59
C THR A 240 -3.95 -16.12 -12.21
N ARG A 241 -2.76 -15.58 -11.98
CA ARG A 241 -2.06 -15.71 -10.70
C ARG A 241 -2.77 -14.93 -9.59
N LEU A 242 -3.16 -13.68 -9.84
CA LEU A 242 -3.90 -12.86 -8.86
C LEU A 242 -5.19 -13.54 -8.40
N VAL A 243 -6.00 -14.04 -9.33
CA VAL A 243 -7.26 -14.73 -8.99
C VAL A 243 -7.00 -16.01 -8.21
N ARG A 244 -5.95 -16.77 -8.54
CA ARG A 244 -5.54 -17.95 -7.75
C ARG A 244 -5.16 -17.59 -6.32
N MET A 245 -4.35 -16.55 -6.15
CA MET A 245 -3.93 -16.07 -4.82
C MET A 245 -5.15 -15.57 -4.03
N LEU A 246 -6.02 -14.78 -4.66
CA LEU A 246 -7.25 -14.27 -4.04
C LEU A 246 -8.12 -15.40 -3.47
N VAL A 247 -8.35 -16.45 -4.26
CA VAL A 247 -9.18 -17.61 -3.88
C VAL A 247 -8.50 -18.46 -2.80
N ASN A 248 -7.17 -18.54 -2.78
CA ASN A 248 -6.43 -19.25 -1.73
C ASN A 248 -6.54 -18.57 -0.37
N GLY A 249 -6.80 -17.26 -0.35
CA GLY A 249 -7.05 -16.49 0.87
C GLY A 249 -5.99 -15.40 1.13
N PRO A 250 -6.25 -14.56 2.15
CA PRO A 250 -5.37 -13.44 2.50
C PRO A 250 -4.00 -13.93 3.00
N THR A 251 -3.03 -13.03 3.00
CA THR A 251 -1.72 -13.25 3.61
C THR A 251 -1.84 -13.54 5.11
N GLU A 252 -0.89 -14.29 5.69
CA GLU A 252 -0.96 -14.70 7.10
C GLU A 252 -1.05 -13.50 8.06
N TRP A 253 -0.36 -12.40 7.72
CA TRP A 253 -0.44 -11.16 8.48
C TRP A 253 -1.84 -10.54 8.43
N LEU A 254 -2.52 -10.44 7.27
CA LEU A 254 -3.81 -9.75 7.24
C LEU A 254 -4.98 -10.65 7.64
N ALA A 255 -4.86 -11.97 7.48
CA ALA A 255 -5.95 -12.93 7.60
C ALA A 255 -6.87 -12.76 8.83
N PRO A 256 -6.36 -12.48 10.05
CA PRO A 256 -7.22 -12.31 11.22
C PRO A 256 -8.11 -11.05 11.19
N ALA A 257 -7.77 -10.04 10.39
CA ALA A 257 -8.48 -8.77 10.33
C ALA A 257 -9.52 -8.69 9.20
N VAL A 258 -9.57 -9.68 8.30
CA VAL A 258 -10.38 -9.62 7.08
C VAL A 258 -11.21 -10.89 6.84
N ARG A 259 -12.19 -10.80 5.95
CA ARG A 259 -13.03 -11.90 5.48
C ARG A 259 -12.84 -12.14 3.99
N THR A 260 -12.89 -13.42 3.61
CA THR A 260 -12.94 -13.86 2.22
C THR A 260 -14.32 -14.41 1.87
N ALA A 261 -14.83 -14.07 0.69
CA ALA A 261 -16.07 -14.61 0.14
C ALA A 261 -15.89 -16.02 -0.45
N PHE A 262 -14.65 -16.49 -0.57
CA PHE A 262 -14.34 -17.82 -1.12
C PHE A 262 -14.30 -18.85 0.01
N PRO A 263 -15.13 -19.91 -0.06
CA PRO A 263 -15.07 -21.01 0.89
C PRO A 263 -13.68 -21.66 0.92
N LYS A 264 -13.31 -22.22 2.08
CA LYS A 264 -12.10 -23.03 2.22
C LYS A 264 -12.09 -24.15 1.18
N ASP A 265 -10.89 -24.48 0.70
CA ASP A 265 -10.63 -25.52 -0.31
C ASP A 265 -11.22 -25.29 -1.71
N THR A 266 -11.78 -24.11 -1.99
CA THR A 266 -12.25 -23.74 -3.34
C THR A 266 -11.11 -23.91 -4.35
N LYS A 267 -11.38 -24.65 -5.43
CA LYS A 267 -10.45 -24.80 -6.55
C LYS A 267 -10.83 -23.82 -7.65
N VAL A 268 -9.84 -23.20 -8.26
CA VAL A 268 -10.05 -22.21 -9.32
C VAL A 268 -9.26 -22.55 -10.59
N ALA A 269 -9.96 -22.44 -11.72
CA ALA A 269 -9.37 -22.37 -13.04
C ALA A 269 -9.67 -20.99 -13.64
N VAL A 270 -8.69 -20.40 -14.31
CA VAL A 270 -8.82 -19.05 -14.89
C VAL A 270 -8.42 -19.12 -16.35
N ALA A 271 -9.22 -18.47 -17.19
CA ALA A 271 -8.88 -18.21 -18.58
C ALA A 271 -8.90 -16.70 -18.81
N SER A 272 -7.90 -16.18 -19.52
CA SER A 272 -7.80 -14.75 -19.85
C SER A 272 -7.61 -14.63 -21.36
N SER A 273 -8.44 -13.79 -21.99
CA SER A 273 -8.42 -13.59 -23.43
C SER A 273 -9.05 -12.25 -23.80
N GLY A 274 -8.33 -11.44 -24.58
CA GLY A 274 -8.87 -10.19 -25.14
C GLY A 274 -9.41 -9.20 -24.10
N GLY A 275 -8.77 -9.12 -22.93
CA GLY A 275 -9.18 -8.25 -21.82
C GLY A 275 -10.36 -8.76 -20.98
N ARG A 276 -10.81 -9.99 -21.23
CA ARG A 276 -11.82 -10.68 -20.43
C ARG A 276 -11.19 -11.82 -19.63
N VAL A 277 -11.56 -11.91 -18.35
CA VAL A 277 -11.16 -13.00 -17.44
C VAL A 277 -12.36 -13.88 -17.10
N THR A 278 -12.26 -15.19 -17.32
CA THR A 278 -13.27 -16.16 -16.90
C THR A 278 -12.76 -16.93 -15.70
N VAL A 279 -13.47 -16.84 -14.58
CA VAL A 279 -13.14 -17.47 -13.30
C VAL A 279 -14.07 -18.65 -13.07
N GLN A 280 -13.51 -19.86 -13.08
CA GLN A 280 -14.25 -21.11 -12.85
C GLN A 280 -13.91 -21.67 -11.48
N LEU A 281 -14.88 -21.65 -10.59
CA LEU A 281 -14.78 -22.10 -9.21
C LEU A 281 -15.40 -23.48 -9.06
N ARG A 282 -14.72 -24.36 -8.32
CA ARG A 282 -15.27 -25.61 -7.83
C ARG A 282 -15.25 -25.57 -6.31
N SER A 283 -16.42 -25.62 -5.72
CA SER A 283 -16.60 -25.58 -4.28
C SER A 283 -17.57 -26.67 -3.84
N THR A 284 -17.35 -27.20 -2.65
CA THR A 284 -18.23 -28.20 -2.02
C THR A 284 -19.51 -27.58 -1.46
N GLY A 285 -19.59 -26.25 -1.40
CA GLY A 285 -20.81 -25.51 -1.07
C GLY A 285 -21.88 -25.61 -2.16
N GLY A 286 -23.12 -25.26 -1.81
CA GLY A 286 -24.18 -25.04 -2.79
C GLY A 286 -23.92 -23.81 -3.67
N SER A 287 -24.83 -23.51 -4.59
CA SER A 287 -24.76 -22.28 -5.39
C SER A 287 -24.84 -21.06 -4.46
N PRO A 288 -23.97 -20.04 -4.64
CA PRO A 288 -23.95 -18.87 -3.77
C PRO A 288 -25.26 -18.08 -3.87
N ASP A 289 -25.67 -17.46 -2.77
CA ASP A 289 -26.77 -16.49 -2.80
C ASP A 289 -26.35 -15.17 -3.47
N GLN A 290 -27.27 -14.22 -3.58
CA GLN A 290 -27.01 -12.93 -4.24
C GLN A 290 -25.94 -12.10 -3.51
N GLY A 291 -25.91 -12.13 -2.18
CA GLY A 291 -24.94 -11.40 -1.36
C GLY A 291 -23.55 -12.03 -1.44
N GLU A 292 -23.47 -13.36 -1.37
CA GLU A 292 -22.24 -14.12 -1.58
C GLU A 292 -21.67 -13.89 -2.98
N SER A 293 -22.52 -13.93 -4.00
CA SER A 293 -22.13 -13.65 -5.40
C SER A 293 -21.61 -12.24 -5.57
N PHE A 294 -22.24 -11.24 -4.93
CA PHE A 294 -21.75 -9.86 -4.94
C PHE A 294 -20.37 -9.75 -4.28
N ARG A 295 -20.17 -10.34 -3.09
CA ARG A 295 -18.88 -10.29 -2.39
C ARG A 295 -17.76 -10.97 -3.18
N MET A 296 -18.02 -12.15 -3.76
CA MET A 296 -17.08 -12.81 -4.66
C MET A 296 -16.71 -11.91 -5.85
N GLY A 297 -17.73 -11.32 -6.49
CA GLY A 297 -17.55 -10.40 -7.61
C GLY A 297 -16.74 -9.15 -7.26
N ALA A 298 -17.01 -8.55 -6.10
CA ALA A 298 -16.32 -7.35 -5.64
C ALA A 298 -14.82 -7.59 -5.39
N GLN A 299 -14.46 -8.68 -4.71
CA GLN A 299 -13.06 -9.04 -4.49
C GLN A 299 -12.31 -9.30 -5.80
N ILE A 300 -12.94 -10.01 -6.76
CA ILE A 300 -12.35 -10.26 -8.09
C ILE A 300 -12.20 -8.95 -8.86
N ALA A 301 -13.24 -8.11 -8.89
CA ALA A 301 -13.24 -6.84 -9.60
C ALA A 301 -12.13 -5.93 -9.08
N TRP A 302 -12.06 -5.67 -7.77
CA TRP A 302 -11.04 -4.79 -7.20
C TRP A 302 -9.61 -5.32 -7.38
N THR A 303 -9.42 -6.63 -7.25
CA THR A 303 -8.11 -7.27 -7.51
C THR A 303 -7.67 -7.08 -8.95
N LEU A 304 -8.56 -7.34 -9.93
CA LEU A 304 -8.25 -7.24 -11.35
C LEU A 304 -8.21 -5.79 -11.87
N ARG A 305 -8.84 -4.83 -11.19
CA ARG A 305 -8.92 -3.41 -11.58
C ARG A 305 -7.56 -2.74 -11.72
N GLN A 306 -6.55 -3.26 -11.05
CA GLN A 306 -5.17 -2.78 -11.13
C GLN A 306 -4.50 -3.11 -12.47
N LEU A 307 -5.07 -4.02 -13.26
CA LEU A 307 -4.57 -4.44 -14.57
C LEU A 307 -5.33 -3.72 -15.67
N ALA A 308 -4.68 -2.74 -16.32
CA ALA A 308 -5.31 -1.90 -17.34
C ALA A 308 -5.82 -2.68 -18.56
N GLU A 309 -5.23 -3.85 -18.83
CA GLU A 309 -5.66 -4.75 -19.89
C GLU A 309 -6.97 -5.49 -19.58
N VAL A 310 -7.36 -5.61 -18.31
CA VAL A 310 -8.56 -6.34 -17.90
C VAL A 310 -9.74 -5.38 -17.77
N GLN A 311 -10.76 -5.59 -18.59
CA GLN A 311 -11.96 -4.76 -18.63
C GLN A 311 -13.16 -5.49 -18.04
N GLU A 312 -13.24 -6.80 -18.26
CA GLU A 312 -14.41 -7.60 -17.96
C GLU A 312 -14.05 -8.92 -17.29
N PHE A 313 -14.99 -9.46 -16.50
CA PHE A 313 -14.88 -10.82 -16.00
C PHE A 313 -16.22 -11.55 -15.95
N THR A 314 -16.15 -12.89 -15.93
CA THR A 314 -17.29 -13.78 -15.68
C THR A 314 -16.94 -14.77 -14.57
N VAL A 315 -17.95 -15.20 -13.80
CA VAL A 315 -17.79 -16.18 -12.72
C VAL A 315 -18.71 -17.36 -12.94
N GLU A 316 -18.15 -18.56 -12.92
CA GLU A 316 -18.87 -19.83 -12.97
C GLU A 316 -18.58 -20.61 -11.69
N VAL A 317 -19.60 -21.11 -11.02
CA VAL A 317 -19.47 -21.97 -9.83
C VAL A 317 -20.04 -23.34 -10.18
N ASN A 318 -19.23 -24.39 -10.00
CA ASN A 318 -19.61 -25.78 -10.29
C ASN A 318 -20.14 -26.00 -11.72
N GLY A 319 -19.69 -25.17 -12.67
CA GLY A 319 -20.09 -25.24 -14.09
C GLY A 319 -21.36 -24.44 -14.43
N GLU A 320 -21.93 -23.72 -13.48
CA GLU A 320 -23.08 -22.83 -13.70
C GLU A 320 -22.66 -21.37 -13.58
N GLU A 321 -23.15 -20.53 -14.49
CA GLU A 321 -22.93 -19.09 -14.46
C GLU A 321 -23.53 -18.50 -13.18
N THR A 322 -22.72 -17.73 -12.45
CA THR A 322 -23.14 -17.14 -11.16
C THR A 322 -23.82 -15.80 -11.40
N PRO A 323 -25.09 -15.61 -10.98
CA PRO A 323 -25.81 -14.36 -11.19
C PRO A 323 -25.29 -13.26 -10.26
N ILE A 324 -24.32 -12.49 -10.73
CA ILE A 324 -23.84 -11.29 -10.05
C ILE A 324 -24.71 -10.09 -10.49
N PRO A 325 -25.29 -9.32 -9.54
CA PRO A 325 -26.11 -8.15 -9.87
C PRO A 325 -25.40 -7.17 -10.81
N GLY A 326 -26.13 -6.46 -11.66
CA GLY A 326 -25.56 -5.39 -12.51
C GLY A 326 -24.84 -5.85 -13.78
N GLY A 327 -24.59 -7.15 -13.95
CA GLY A 327 -24.05 -7.70 -15.21
C GLY A 327 -25.10 -7.85 -16.31
N GLN A 328 -24.64 -7.81 -17.56
CA GLN A 328 -25.42 -8.22 -18.74
C GLN A 328 -24.91 -9.58 -19.21
N ASP A 329 -25.79 -10.57 -19.33
CA ASP A 329 -25.44 -11.94 -19.75
C ASP A 329 -24.24 -12.52 -18.97
N GLY A 330 -24.20 -12.31 -17.65
CA GLY A 330 -23.14 -12.80 -16.76
C GLY A 330 -21.84 -12.01 -16.76
N VAL A 331 -21.67 -11.08 -17.69
CA VAL A 331 -20.45 -10.29 -17.85
C VAL A 331 -20.46 -9.10 -16.89
N GLN A 332 -19.39 -8.99 -16.10
CA GLN A 332 -19.16 -7.93 -15.14
C GLN A 332 -18.08 -6.98 -15.62
N GLN A 333 -18.28 -5.68 -15.43
CA GLN A 333 -17.28 -4.65 -15.67
C GLN A 333 -16.39 -4.50 -14.44
N VAL A 334 -15.08 -4.60 -14.63
CA VAL A 334 -14.10 -4.47 -13.53
C VAL A 334 -14.13 -3.07 -12.91
N SER A 335 -14.28 -2.02 -13.73
CA SER A 335 -14.39 -0.62 -13.29
C SER A 335 -15.85 -0.12 -13.21
N GLY A 336 -16.81 -1.03 -13.05
CA GLY A 336 -18.23 -0.67 -12.93
C GLY A 336 -18.55 0.00 -11.59
N ARG A 337 -19.50 0.95 -11.59
CA ARG A 337 -19.97 1.65 -10.38
C ARG A 337 -20.63 0.75 -9.33
N LEU A 338 -20.95 -0.48 -9.71
CA LEU A 338 -21.49 -1.49 -8.79
C LEU A 338 -20.58 -1.71 -7.57
N TRP A 339 -19.26 -1.57 -7.77
CA TRP A 339 -18.26 -1.86 -6.74
C TRP A 339 -17.91 -0.65 -5.86
N ASP A 340 -18.47 0.54 -6.15
CA ASP A 340 -18.16 1.78 -5.42
C ASP A 340 -18.66 1.73 -3.97
N SER A 341 -19.68 0.92 -3.67
CA SER A 341 -20.23 0.77 -2.31
C SER A 341 -19.28 0.08 -1.33
N VAL A 342 -18.24 -0.58 -1.82
CA VAL A 342 -17.23 -1.30 -1.01
C VAL A 342 -15.82 -0.74 -1.26
N ASN A 343 -15.75 0.53 -1.65
CA ASN A 343 -14.51 1.19 -2.00
C ASN A 343 -13.55 1.23 -0.80
N PRO A 344 -12.36 0.62 -0.90
CA PRO A 344 -11.39 0.54 0.20
C PRO A 344 -10.93 1.91 0.71
N SER A 345 -10.97 2.94 -0.13
CA SER A 345 -10.59 4.30 0.22
C SER A 345 -11.82 5.15 0.53
N VAL A 346 -12.61 4.69 1.52
CA VAL A 346 -13.84 5.36 2.01
C VAL A 346 -13.59 6.86 2.11
N GLY A 347 -14.34 7.66 1.36
CA GLY A 347 -14.18 9.11 1.32
C GLY A 347 -15.13 9.76 0.31
N SER A 348 -15.47 11.03 0.53
CA SER A 348 -16.34 11.78 -0.39
C SER A 348 -15.50 12.56 -1.41
N ASP A 349 -16.04 12.76 -2.62
CA ASP A 349 -15.45 13.66 -3.63
C ASP A 349 -15.36 15.13 -3.15
N SER A 350 -15.88 15.45 -1.96
CA SER A 350 -16.02 16.79 -1.41
C SER A 350 -15.45 16.96 0.00
N GLU A 351 -14.51 16.11 0.43
CA GLU A 351 -13.92 16.20 1.77
C GLU A 351 -13.34 17.60 2.04
N HIS A 352 -13.78 18.20 3.15
CA HIS A 352 -13.20 19.43 3.64
C HIS A 352 -11.84 19.16 4.29
N ALA A 353 -10.90 20.07 4.11
CA ALA A 353 -9.75 20.13 4.99
C ALA A 353 -10.07 21.01 6.20
N TYR A 354 -9.45 20.73 7.34
CA TYR A 354 -9.65 21.48 8.57
C TYR A 354 -8.33 21.96 9.12
N PHE A 355 -8.30 23.17 9.65
CA PHE A 355 -7.08 23.79 10.17
C PHE A 355 -7.39 24.73 11.34
N THR A 356 -6.40 24.98 12.20
CA THR A 356 -6.54 25.97 13.28
C THR A 356 -6.05 27.33 12.84
N ARG A 357 -6.77 28.38 13.24
CA ARG A 357 -6.35 29.78 13.08
C ARG A 357 -6.91 30.59 14.24
N GLU A 358 -6.04 31.33 14.92
CA GLU A 358 -6.41 32.17 16.07
C GLU A 358 -7.17 31.40 17.17
N GLY A 359 -6.79 30.14 17.41
CA GLY A 359 -7.42 29.26 18.41
C GLY A 359 -8.80 28.70 18.00
N GLN A 360 -9.26 28.97 16.78
CA GLN A 360 -10.52 28.47 16.23
C GLN A 360 -10.26 27.38 15.19
N LEU A 361 -11.18 26.43 15.07
CA LEU A 361 -11.17 25.45 13.99
C LEU A 361 -11.90 25.98 12.76
N TRP A 362 -11.26 25.89 11.60
CA TRP A 362 -11.77 26.35 10.31
C TRP A 362 -11.85 25.17 9.34
N SER A 363 -12.85 25.17 8.47
CA SER A 363 -12.91 24.26 7.31
C SER A 363 -12.50 24.98 6.03
N LEU A 364 -11.99 24.22 5.07
CA LEU A 364 -11.55 24.66 3.76
C LEU A 364 -12.22 23.76 2.71
N SER A 365 -13.13 24.32 1.92
CA SER A 365 -13.76 23.58 0.82
C SER A 365 -12.90 23.64 -0.46
N ALA A 366 -12.61 22.48 -1.04
CA ALA A 366 -11.94 22.39 -2.34
C ALA A 366 -12.92 22.64 -3.50
N GLY A 367 -13.26 23.91 -3.75
CA GLY A 367 -14.00 24.34 -4.94
C GLY A 367 -13.07 24.83 -6.06
N SER A 368 -13.46 24.67 -7.33
CA SER A 368 -12.74 25.16 -8.53
C SER A 368 -12.68 26.70 -8.69
N GLY A 369 -12.82 27.44 -7.58
CA GLY A 369 -12.84 28.90 -7.49
C GLY A 369 -11.93 29.43 -6.38
N LYS A 370 -12.31 30.56 -5.76
CA LYS A 370 -11.64 31.02 -4.53
C LYS A 370 -11.88 29.97 -3.45
N GLN A 371 -10.80 29.51 -2.83
CA GLN A 371 -10.89 28.72 -1.62
C GLN A 371 -11.57 29.56 -0.55
N ASN A 372 -12.71 29.08 -0.06
CA ASN A 372 -13.41 29.68 1.06
C ASN A 372 -13.00 28.91 2.31
N ALA A 373 -12.61 29.66 3.33
CA ALA A 373 -12.37 29.13 4.66
C ALA A 373 -13.34 29.79 5.61
N ASP A 374 -14.10 28.99 6.35
CA ASP A 374 -15.11 29.43 7.30
C ASP A 374 -14.87 28.73 8.66
N PRO A 375 -15.16 29.38 9.80
CA PRO A 375 -15.12 28.69 11.09
C PRO A 375 -16.13 27.54 11.07
N VAL A 376 -15.76 26.40 11.64
CA VAL A 376 -16.72 25.29 11.77
C VAL A 376 -17.83 25.67 12.75
N PRO A 377 -19.05 25.14 12.60
CA PRO A 377 -20.11 25.34 13.59
C PRO A 377 -19.74 24.72 14.95
N GLY A 378 -20.35 25.24 16.02
CA GLY A 378 -20.17 24.73 17.39
C GLY A 378 -18.94 25.28 18.13
N PRO A 379 -18.55 24.66 19.26
CA PRO A 379 -17.58 25.23 20.19
C PRO A 379 -16.15 25.26 19.62
N ALA A 380 -15.83 24.40 18.66
CA ALA A 380 -14.52 24.36 18.01
C ALA A 380 -14.25 25.57 17.11
N GLY A 381 -15.22 25.99 16.29
CA GLY A 381 -15.06 27.21 15.49
C GLY A 381 -15.30 28.49 16.28
N ALA A 382 -16.01 28.41 17.41
CA ALA A 382 -16.08 29.51 18.37
C ALA A 382 -14.74 29.72 19.12
N GLY A 383 -13.87 28.70 19.19
CA GLY A 383 -12.64 28.74 19.97
C GLY A 383 -12.91 28.68 21.48
N SER A 384 -13.95 27.95 21.89
CA SER A 384 -14.38 27.88 23.29
C SER A 384 -13.38 27.15 24.20
N ALA A 385 -12.51 26.33 23.64
CA ALA A 385 -11.39 25.68 24.31
C ALA A 385 -10.15 25.72 23.40
N PRO A 386 -8.95 26.00 23.95
CA PRO A 386 -7.71 25.92 23.17
C PRO A 386 -7.34 24.44 22.94
N LEU A 387 -7.22 24.03 21.68
CA LEU A 387 -6.85 22.66 21.32
C LEU A 387 -5.41 22.62 20.81
N GLU A 388 -4.56 21.80 21.44
CA GLU A 388 -3.17 21.60 20.96
C GLU A 388 -3.14 20.67 19.74
N GLN A 389 -3.95 19.62 19.80
CA GLN A 389 -4.21 18.69 18.71
C GLN A 389 -5.70 18.43 18.59
N TYR A 390 -6.15 18.10 17.38
CA TYR A 390 -7.53 17.75 17.09
C TYR A 390 -7.61 16.75 15.94
N ALA A 391 -8.76 16.09 15.82
CA ALA A 391 -9.11 15.21 14.71
C ALA A 391 -10.61 15.35 14.41
N VAL A 392 -10.98 15.26 13.13
CA VAL A 392 -12.37 15.32 12.67
C VAL A 392 -12.80 13.92 12.23
N SER A 393 -13.99 13.48 12.63
CA SER A 393 -14.46 12.14 12.26
C SER A 393 -14.65 12.00 10.76
N VAL A 394 -14.51 10.79 10.22
CA VAL A 394 -14.56 10.53 8.76
C VAL A 394 -15.87 11.02 8.14
N ARG A 395 -16.98 11.02 8.90
CA ARG A 395 -18.29 11.53 8.47
C ARG A 395 -18.47 13.04 8.65
N GLU A 396 -17.44 13.76 9.11
CA GLU A 396 -17.41 15.21 9.31
C GLU A 396 -18.46 15.73 10.31
N GLY A 397 -18.94 14.87 11.22
CA GLY A 397 -19.96 15.21 12.22
C GLY A 397 -19.39 15.55 13.59
N LEU A 398 -18.22 15.02 13.93
CA LEU A 398 -17.60 15.14 15.24
C LEU A 398 -16.20 15.73 15.13
N VAL A 399 -15.80 16.47 16.16
CA VAL A 399 -14.41 16.88 16.40
C VAL A 399 -13.97 16.37 17.77
N ALA A 400 -12.76 15.81 17.82
CA ALA A 400 -12.05 15.53 19.06
C ALA A 400 -10.87 16.48 19.20
N GLY A 401 -10.51 16.85 20.43
CA GLY A 401 -9.36 17.69 20.72
C GLY A 401 -8.71 17.38 22.06
N ILE A 402 -7.40 17.58 22.14
CA ILE A 402 -6.64 17.57 23.39
C ILE A 402 -6.61 19.01 23.90
N ASP A 403 -7.18 19.22 25.08
CA ASP A 403 -7.29 20.54 25.71
C ASP A 403 -5.92 21.02 26.23
N ALA A 404 -5.57 22.27 25.91
CA ALA A 404 -4.36 22.98 26.34
C ALA A 404 -4.53 23.72 27.68
N ALA A 405 -5.69 23.62 28.34
CA ALA A 405 -6.04 24.49 29.47
C ALA A 405 -5.23 24.23 30.74
N GLU A 406 -4.72 23.02 30.95
CA GLU A 406 -4.04 22.62 32.18
C GLU A 406 -2.57 22.24 31.91
N LYS A 407 -1.66 22.67 32.80
CA LYS A 407 -0.21 22.55 32.58
C LYS A 407 0.38 21.18 32.89
N ASP A 408 -0.31 20.40 33.72
CA ASP A 408 0.23 19.18 34.32
C ASP A 408 -0.54 17.92 33.89
N SER A 409 -1.72 18.07 33.28
CA SER A 409 -2.50 16.97 32.70
C SER A 409 -3.46 17.52 31.64
N THR A 410 -3.69 16.78 30.56
CA THR A 410 -4.65 17.15 29.52
C THR A 410 -5.92 16.32 29.62
N SER A 411 -6.95 16.75 28.88
CA SER A 411 -8.21 16.02 28.72
C SER A 411 -8.55 15.89 27.25
N VAL A 412 -9.21 14.79 26.87
CA VAL A 412 -9.75 14.63 25.53
C VAL A 412 -11.21 15.08 25.53
N LEU A 413 -11.48 16.07 24.70
CA LEU A 413 -12.80 16.65 24.47
C LEU A 413 -13.35 16.17 23.14
N VAL A 414 -14.67 15.94 23.07
CA VAL A 414 -15.40 15.65 21.83
C VAL A 414 -16.60 16.59 21.73
N ALA A 415 -16.93 17.06 20.53
CA ALA A 415 -18.15 17.85 20.29
C ALA A 415 -18.72 17.55 18.90
N ASP A 416 -20.03 17.72 18.76
CA ASP A 416 -20.69 17.79 17.45
C ASP A 416 -20.29 19.08 16.72
N LEU A 417 -20.00 18.98 15.43
CA LEU A 417 -19.83 20.12 14.54
C LEU A 417 -21.20 20.71 14.15
N SER A 418 -21.89 21.28 15.14
CA SER A 418 -23.20 21.92 14.98
C SER A 418 -23.38 23.10 15.94
N ASP A 419 -24.19 24.08 15.55
CA ASP A 419 -24.40 25.26 16.39
C ASP A 419 -25.11 24.90 17.71
N GLY A 420 -24.57 25.42 18.82
CA GLY A 420 -25.12 25.20 20.16
C GLY A 420 -24.73 23.87 20.81
N SER A 421 -23.86 23.08 20.18
CA SER A 421 -23.21 21.94 20.84
C SER A 421 -22.19 22.41 21.90
N GLU A 422 -21.84 21.51 22.81
CA GLU A 422 -20.84 21.73 23.85
C GLU A 422 -19.81 20.61 23.83
N TYR A 423 -18.61 20.88 24.35
CA TYR A 423 -17.61 19.83 24.54
C TYR A 423 -18.04 18.88 25.66
N ARG A 424 -17.91 17.59 25.39
CA ARG A 424 -17.91 16.52 26.40
C ARG A 424 -16.50 16.02 26.63
N THR A 425 -16.09 15.87 27.87
CA THR A 425 -14.84 15.19 28.24
C THR A 425 -15.04 13.68 28.16
N VAL A 426 -14.21 12.98 27.38
CA VAL A 426 -14.26 11.52 27.22
C VAL A 426 -13.09 10.81 27.92
N LEU A 427 -11.98 11.50 28.10
CA LEU A 427 -10.80 11.08 28.86
C LEU A 427 -10.25 12.30 29.62
N LYS A 428 -9.69 12.08 30.81
CA LYS A 428 -9.28 13.15 31.74
C LYS A 428 -8.01 12.76 32.49
N ASP A 429 -7.34 13.77 33.03
CA ASP A 429 -6.21 13.61 33.96
C ASP A 429 -5.07 12.74 33.36
N GLY A 430 -4.72 12.93 32.08
CA GLY A 430 -3.69 12.14 31.40
C GLY A 430 -2.83 12.97 30.45
N ASP A 431 -1.67 12.44 30.05
CA ASP A 431 -0.84 13.05 29.02
C ASP A 431 -1.18 12.45 27.65
N TYR A 432 -2.08 13.08 26.91
CA TYR A 432 -2.55 12.59 25.63
C TYR A 432 -1.77 13.24 24.48
N THR A 433 -1.20 12.42 23.59
CA THR A 433 -0.25 12.89 22.56
C THR A 433 -0.75 12.71 21.13
N SER A 434 -1.78 11.90 20.90
CA SER A 434 -2.33 11.69 19.55
C SER A 434 -3.81 11.31 19.54
N LEU A 435 -4.52 11.83 18.53
CA LEU A 435 -5.92 11.54 18.19
C LEU A 435 -6.05 11.09 16.73
N SER A 436 -6.95 10.12 16.45
CA SER A 436 -7.34 9.70 15.11
C SER A 436 -8.73 9.05 15.12
N TRP A 437 -9.54 9.26 14.08
CA TRP A 437 -10.82 8.59 13.90
C TRP A 437 -10.70 7.47 12.87
N ASP A 438 -11.26 6.31 13.15
CA ASP A 438 -11.43 5.29 12.11
C ASP A 438 -12.72 5.50 11.30
N GLY A 439 -12.93 4.65 10.28
CA GLY A 439 -14.14 4.72 9.44
C GLY A 439 -15.44 4.31 10.15
N TYR A 440 -15.36 3.83 11.39
CA TYR A 440 -16.49 3.43 12.22
C TYR A 440 -16.92 4.52 13.20
N ASP A 441 -16.32 5.71 13.14
CA ASP A 441 -16.45 6.78 14.13
C ASP A 441 -15.98 6.36 15.54
N ASN A 442 -14.97 5.49 15.65
CA ASN A 442 -14.25 5.31 16.92
C ASN A 442 -13.08 6.28 16.99
N LEU A 443 -12.90 6.94 18.14
CA LEU A 443 -11.76 7.81 18.40
C LEU A 443 -10.63 7.01 19.06
N TRP A 444 -9.50 6.93 18.39
CA TRP A 444 -8.25 6.36 18.90
C TRP A 444 -7.43 7.44 19.59
N VAL A 445 -6.98 7.16 20.81
CA VAL A 445 -6.20 8.09 21.65
C VAL A 445 -4.94 7.40 22.15
N VAL A 446 -3.81 8.10 22.03
CA VAL A 446 -2.53 7.72 22.64
C VAL A 446 -2.36 8.51 23.93
N GLN A 447 -2.03 7.81 25.01
CA GLN A 447 -1.63 8.38 26.29
C GLN A 447 -0.18 7.99 26.56
N ASP A 448 0.68 8.99 26.75
CA ASP A 448 2.04 8.79 27.25
C ASP A 448 1.95 8.55 28.77
N LEU A 449 2.69 7.57 29.27
CA LEU A 449 2.79 7.27 30.69
C LEU A 449 4.12 7.74 31.29
N GLY A 450 5.03 8.26 30.45
CA GLY A 450 6.42 8.50 30.79
C GLY A 450 7.19 7.19 30.88
N SER A 451 8.47 7.20 30.51
CA SER A 451 9.34 6.08 30.86
C SER A 451 9.40 6.00 32.38
N GLY A 452 9.06 4.85 32.97
CA GLY A 452 9.01 4.65 34.44
C GLY A 452 10.32 4.91 35.21
N ALA A 453 11.37 5.42 34.57
CA ALA A 453 12.62 5.86 35.17
C ALA A 453 12.43 6.93 36.26
N ASP A 454 11.44 7.82 36.13
CA ASP A 454 11.19 8.86 37.14
C ASP A 454 10.56 8.29 38.42
N SER A 455 9.92 7.11 38.33
CA SER A 455 9.26 6.47 39.49
C SER A 455 10.21 5.67 40.38
N GLU A 456 11.39 5.26 39.88
CA GLU A 456 12.40 4.56 40.71
C GLU A 456 13.21 5.55 41.57
N GLU A 457 13.56 6.74 41.06
CA GLU A 457 14.24 7.77 41.86
C GLU A 457 13.36 8.31 42.99
N GLU A 458 12.03 8.43 42.79
CA GLU A 458 11.11 8.82 43.86
C GLU A 458 10.90 7.72 44.90
N ARG A 459 10.91 6.43 44.52
CA ARG A 459 10.80 5.29 45.45
C ARG A 459 12.07 5.09 46.30
N GLU A 460 13.26 5.37 45.75
CA GLU A 460 14.49 5.40 46.55
C GLU A 460 14.53 6.61 47.50
N ALA A 461 13.95 7.74 47.10
CA ALA A 461 13.87 8.93 47.96
C ALA A 461 12.90 8.74 49.15
N ASP A 462 11.78 8.04 48.95
CA ASP A 462 10.79 7.81 50.03
C ASP A 462 11.22 6.68 50.99
N SER A 463 12.01 5.71 50.52
CA SER A 463 12.59 4.67 51.39
C SER A 463 13.82 5.15 52.18
N ALA A 464 14.50 6.21 51.74
CA ALA A 464 15.60 6.83 52.48
C ALA A 464 15.14 7.74 53.64
N ALA A 465 13.84 8.04 53.73
CA ALA A 465 13.28 8.95 54.74
C ALA A 465 12.77 8.26 56.02
N ASP A 466 12.65 6.92 56.06
CA ASP A 466 12.07 6.18 57.19
C ASP A 466 13.07 5.33 58.00
N ASP A 467 14.36 5.71 58.03
CA ASP A 467 15.40 4.98 58.79
C ASP A 467 15.85 5.70 60.07
N THR A 468 14.96 6.50 60.68
CA THR A 468 15.23 7.16 61.98
C THR A 468 14.17 6.95 63.06
N GLU A 469 13.64 5.73 63.23
CA GLU A 469 13.13 5.30 64.54
C GLU A 469 13.60 3.90 64.93
N ARG A 470 14.63 3.86 65.77
CA ARG A 470 15.11 2.67 66.47
C ARG A 470 14.10 2.24 67.54
N GLY A 471 13.10 1.45 67.16
CA GLY A 471 12.21 0.70 68.07
C GLY A 471 12.89 -0.56 68.64
N PRO A 472 12.43 -1.08 69.80
CA PRO A 472 13.16 -2.10 70.56
C PRO A 472 13.07 -3.50 69.92
N GLU A 473 14.12 -4.30 70.16
CA GLU A 473 14.31 -5.68 69.69
C GLU A 473 13.04 -6.54 69.79
N ARG A 474 12.59 -7.08 68.64
CA ARG A 474 11.50 -8.06 68.53
C ARG A 474 12.03 -9.47 68.82
N ASP A 475 11.26 -10.21 69.62
CA ASP A 475 11.51 -11.58 70.10
C ASP A 475 11.53 -12.60 68.94
N PRO A 476 12.45 -13.59 68.86
CA PRO A 476 12.65 -14.44 67.66
C PRO A 476 11.58 -15.53 67.41
N ALA A 477 10.38 -15.42 67.99
CA ALA A 477 9.41 -16.53 68.05
C ALA A 477 8.05 -16.25 67.36
N ASP A 478 7.91 -15.19 66.57
CA ASP A 478 6.65 -14.88 65.88
C ASP A 478 6.74 -15.21 64.37
N PRO A 479 5.90 -16.12 63.83
CA PRO A 479 5.91 -16.44 62.41
C PRO A 479 5.38 -15.26 61.58
N ALA A 480 6.12 -14.89 60.53
CA ALA A 480 5.72 -13.86 59.57
C ALA A 480 4.35 -14.20 58.93
N PRO A 481 3.47 -13.20 58.70
CA PRO A 481 2.28 -13.41 57.91
C PRO A 481 2.68 -13.79 56.47
N PRO A 482 1.87 -14.61 55.78
CA PRO A 482 2.18 -15.01 54.41
C PRO A 482 2.15 -13.78 53.50
N ASP A 483 3.20 -13.64 52.67
CA ASP A 483 3.27 -12.67 51.57
C ASP A 483 1.95 -12.66 50.81
N GLU A 484 1.21 -11.56 50.94
CA GLU A 484 0.24 -11.19 49.92
C GLU A 484 1.06 -11.04 48.64
N ARG A 485 0.86 -11.99 47.72
CA ARG A 485 1.36 -11.89 46.36
C ARG A 485 0.95 -10.51 45.86
N ALA A 486 1.94 -9.65 45.65
CA ALA A 486 1.75 -8.45 44.86
C ALA A 486 1.03 -8.88 43.58
N ASP A 487 -0.21 -8.41 43.42
CA ASP A 487 -0.87 -8.43 42.13
C ASP A 487 0.09 -7.72 41.16
N ASP A 488 0.39 -8.36 40.02
CA ASP A 488 1.18 -7.77 38.94
C ASP A 488 0.60 -6.39 38.61
N ASP A 489 1.33 -5.33 38.95
CA ASP A 489 0.93 -3.95 38.64
C ASP A 489 1.16 -3.71 37.14
N PRO A 490 0.12 -3.56 36.30
CA PRO A 490 0.25 -3.46 34.84
C PRO A 490 0.68 -2.05 34.38
N GLU A 491 1.35 -1.28 35.26
CA GLU A 491 1.67 0.14 35.07
C GLU A 491 3.07 0.41 34.50
N SER A 492 3.90 -0.59 34.23
CA SER A 492 5.28 -0.38 33.77
C SER A 492 5.45 -0.02 32.29
N GLY A 493 4.37 0.32 31.57
CA GLY A 493 4.44 0.62 30.13
C GLY A 493 4.71 2.10 29.82
N ALA A 494 5.39 2.38 28.72
CA ALA A 494 5.65 3.75 28.23
C ALA A 494 4.42 4.37 27.54
N THR A 495 3.54 3.56 26.94
CA THR A 495 2.34 4.03 26.25
C THR A 495 1.09 3.27 26.68
N ARG A 496 -0.05 3.98 26.75
CA ARG A 496 -1.39 3.41 26.85
C ARG A 496 -2.27 3.85 25.69
N LEU A 497 -3.03 2.92 25.12
CA LEU A 497 -3.92 3.17 23.99
C LEU A 497 -5.38 3.01 24.40
N TRP A 498 -6.20 3.93 23.91
CA TRP A 498 -7.65 3.96 24.14
C TRP A 498 -8.39 4.01 22.81
N GLN A 499 -9.52 3.30 22.76
CA GLN A 499 -10.55 3.49 21.74
C GLN A 499 -11.81 3.99 22.42
N VAL A 500 -12.36 5.08 21.92
CA VAL A 500 -13.57 5.71 22.45
C VAL A 500 -14.69 5.53 21.43
N ASP A 501 -15.64 4.66 21.75
CA ASP A 501 -16.86 4.42 20.97
C ASP A 501 -18.04 5.07 21.68
N ASP A 502 -18.80 5.92 20.99
CA ASP A 502 -19.91 6.72 21.54
C ASP A 502 -19.55 7.47 22.85
N GLY A 503 -18.29 7.85 23.02
CA GLY A 503 -17.77 8.51 24.24
C GLY A 503 -17.44 7.59 25.40
N LYS A 504 -17.55 6.27 25.22
CA LYS A 504 -17.13 5.27 26.19
C LYS A 504 -15.69 4.84 25.88
N PRO A 505 -14.70 5.22 26.70
CA PRO A 505 -13.32 4.77 26.52
C PRO A 505 -13.16 3.31 26.90
N THR A 506 -12.46 2.55 26.05
CA THR A 506 -12.04 1.17 26.27
C THR A 506 -10.53 1.08 26.02
N ARG A 507 -9.80 0.37 26.89
CA ARG A 507 -8.37 0.15 26.71
C ARG A 507 -8.14 -0.80 25.53
N VAL A 508 -7.17 -0.48 24.69
CA VAL A 508 -6.74 -1.33 23.57
C VAL A 508 -5.57 -2.18 24.02
N GLU A 509 -5.58 -3.48 23.72
CA GLU A 509 -4.44 -4.37 23.96
C GLU A 509 -3.36 -4.14 22.90
N ALA A 510 -2.13 -3.84 23.29
CA ALA A 510 -1.02 -3.64 22.35
C ALA A 510 0.32 -4.11 22.93
N PRO A 511 0.51 -5.41 23.19
CA PRO A 511 1.67 -5.91 23.93
C PRO A 511 3.03 -5.63 23.25
N GLU A 512 3.05 -5.47 21.91
CA GLU A 512 4.27 -5.10 21.17
C GLU A 512 4.66 -3.61 21.34
N LEU A 513 3.81 -2.82 22.00
CA LEU A 513 4.01 -1.39 22.27
C LEU A 513 4.15 -1.06 23.76
N ASP A 514 3.98 -2.02 24.67
CA ASP A 514 3.95 -1.75 26.12
C ASP A 514 5.19 -0.96 26.59
N ASP A 515 6.39 -1.34 26.13
CA ASP A 515 7.66 -0.69 26.51
C ASP A 515 8.13 0.36 25.49
N ARG A 516 7.25 0.85 24.61
CA ARG A 516 7.61 1.76 23.52
C ARG A 516 6.82 3.05 23.56
N THR A 517 7.50 4.16 23.30
CA THR A 517 6.86 5.48 23.19
C THR A 517 6.23 5.64 21.81
N VAL A 518 4.92 5.83 21.77
CA VAL A 518 4.18 6.12 20.54
C VAL A 518 3.96 7.63 20.44
N THR A 519 4.60 8.27 19.46
CA THR A 519 4.50 9.72 19.26
C THR A 519 3.33 10.10 18.36
N ARG A 520 2.82 9.15 17.56
CA ARG A 520 1.66 9.36 16.68
C ARG A 520 0.97 8.04 16.37
N LEU A 521 -0.36 8.07 16.29
CA LEU A 521 -1.17 6.95 15.80
C LEU A 521 -2.22 7.46 14.82
N ARG A 522 -2.38 6.76 13.69
CA ARG A 522 -3.43 6.99 12.69
C ARG A 522 -4.13 5.69 12.33
N ALA A 523 -5.42 5.60 12.64
CA ALA A 523 -6.24 4.46 12.25
C ALA A 523 -6.53 4.49 10.75
N SER A 524 -6.55 3.32 10.12
CA SER A 524 -6.97 3.21 8.72
C SER A 524 -8.48 3.41 8.62
N ARG A 525 -8.93 4.00 7.51
CA ARG A 525 -10.36 4.21 7.25
C ARG A 525 -11.16 2.90 7.10
N ASP A 526 -10.48 1.80 6.79
CA ASP A 526 -11.08 0.46 6.76
C ASP A 526 -11.11 -0.23 8.14
N GLY A 527 -10.51 0.40 9.17
CA GLY A 527 -10.44 -0.05 10.55
C GLY A 527 -9.66 -1.35 10.79
N THR A 528 -8.90 -1.83 9.81
CA THR A 528 -8.12 -3.08 9.95
C THR A 528 -6.67 -2.85 10.36
N ARG A 529 -6.19 -1.60 10.35
CA ARG A 529 -4.78 -1.26 10.52
C ARG A 529 -4.59 0.06 11.26
N VAL A 530 -3.42 0.22 11.88
CA VAL A 530 -2.94 1.50 12.40
C VAL A 530 -1.56 1.78 11.88
N ALA A 531 -1.29 3.04 11.50
CA ALA A 531 0.06 3.54 11.31
C ALA A 531 0.50 4.21 12.61
N VAL A 532 1.68 3.85 13.12
CA VAL A 532 2.24 4.40 14.35
C VAL A 532 3.65 4.92 14.12
N LEU A 533 3.99 6.02 14.80
CA LEU A 533 5.35 6.52 14.89
C LEU A 533 5.89 6.15 16.27
N LEU A 534 7.00 5.42 16.29
CA LEU A 534 7.60 4.86 17.49
C LEU A 534 8.98 5.47 17.68
N GLU A 535 9.28 5.91 18.90
CA GLU A 535 10.55 6.54 19.24
C GLU A 535 11.67 5.50 19.34
N GLU A 536 12.76 5.72 18.62
CA GLU A 536 13.95 4.88 18.52
C GLU A 536 15.19 5.75 18.32
N ASP A 537 16.18 5.63 19.21
CA ASP A 537 17.47 6.37 19.13
C ASP A 537 17.28 7.90 18.96
N ASP A 538 16.41 8.53 19.77
CA ASP A 538 16.03 9.96 19.71
C ASP A 538 15.37 10.40 18.39
N THR A 539 14.93 9.45 17.55
CA THR A 539 14.18 9.69 16.31
C THR A 539 12.88 8.91 16.33
N SER A 540 11.97 9.16 15.39
CA SER A 540 10.76 8.35 15.24
C SER A 540 10.81 7.54 13.94
N ARG A 541 10.32 6.30 13.99
CA ARG A 541 10.19 5.40 12.83
C ARG A 541 8.75 4.97 12.60
N LEU A 542 8.41 4.72 11.35
CA LEU A 542 7.07 4.34 10.95
C LEU A 542 6.87 2.81 11.02
N TYR A 543 5.81 2.41 11.70
CA TYR A 543 5.32 1.04 11.72
C TYR A 543 3.85 0.99 11.32
N VAL A 544 3.43 -0.14 10.76
CA VAL A 544 2.01 -0.45 10.58
C VAL A 544 1.68 -1.71 11.36
N GLY A 545 0.70 -1.60 12.25
CA GLY A 545 0.14 -2.70 13.02
C GLY A 545 -1.23 -3.11 12.47
N ARG A 546 -1.64 -4.32 12.83
CA ARG A 546 -2.95 -4.87 12.50
C ARG A 546 -3.92 -4.62 13.65
N VAL A 547 -5.16 -4.28 13.31
CA VAL A 547 -6.29 -4.19 14.24
C VAL A 547 -7.06 -5.50 14.15
N THR A 548 -7.30 -6.12 15.29
CA THR A 548 -8.20 -7.27 15.42
C THR A 548 -9.17 -7.02 16.58
N GLU A 549 -10.33 -7.66 16.50
CA GLU A 549 -11.32 -7.62 17.58
C GLU A 549 -11.67 -9.05 17.97
N HIS A 550 -11.63 -9.34 19.27
CA HIS A 550 -12.00 -10.64 19.83
C HIS A 550 -12.84 -10.41 21.08
N ASP A 551 -14.05 -10.98 21.13
CA ASP A 551 -14.99 -10.84 22.26
C ASP A 551 -15.30 -9.37 22.65
N GLY A 552 -15.24 -8.43 21.70
CA GLY A 552 -15.44 -7.00 21.92
C GLY A 552 -14.21 -6.25 22.45
N GLU A 553 -13.07 -6.94 22.57
CA GLU A 553 -11.79 -6.34 22.92
C GLU A 553 -10.97 -6.09 21.66
N VAL A 554 -10.53 -4.85 21.49
CA VAL A 554 -9.69 -4.44 20.36
C VAL A 554 -8.23 -4.63 20.70
N ARG A 555 -7.51 -5.27 19.78
CA ARG A 555 -6.10 -5.61 19.91
C ARG A 555 -5.31 -5.12 18.71
N LEU A 556 -4.15 -4.54 19.00
CA LEU A 556 -3.11 -4.20 18.05
C LEU A 556 -1.95 -5.17 18.16
N ASP A 557 -1.54 -5.76 17.04
CA ASP A 557 -0.42 -6.69 17.00
C ASP A 557 0.30 -6.66 15.64
N ARG A 558 1.40 -7.42 15.56
CA ARG A 558 2.17 -7.66 14.33
C ARG A 558 2.63 -6.36 13.67
N PHE A 559 3.28 -5.49 14.43
CA PHE A 559 3.83 -4.27 13.87
C PHE A 559 4.98 -4.59 12.91
N LYS A 560 4.91 -4.06 11.68
CA LYS A 560 5.99 -4.17 10.69
C LYS A 560 6.52 -2.78 10.34
N PRO A 561 7.86 -2.60 10.23
CA PRO A 561 8.42 -1.30 9.87
C PRO A 561 8.09 -0.98 8.41
N LEU A 562 7.78 0.28 8.12
CA LEU A 562 7.61 0.79 6.75
C LEU A 562 8.53 1.97 6.50
N GLY A 563 8.90 2.18 5.23
CA GLY A 563 9.79 3.27 4.86
C GLY A 563 11.16 3.16 5.52
N SER A 564 11.72 1.95 5.58
CA SER A 564 13.02 1.62 6.19
C SER A 564 14.20 2.44 5.69
N ASP A 565 14.04 3.10 4.54
CA ASP A 565 15.06 3.98 3.96
C ASP A 565 15.03 5.39 4.56
N LEU A 566 14.00 5.72 5.33
CA LEU A 566 13.89 6.97 6.07
C LEU A 566 14.62 6.81 7.40
N THR A 567 15.50 7.76 7.70
CA THR A 567 16.24 7.80 8.97
C THR A 567 15.42 8.36 10.12
N GLU A 568 14.38 9.13 9.81
CA GLU A 568 13.48 9.77 10.77
C GLU A 568 12.13 10.04 10.08
N VAL A 569 11.04 9.89 10.82
CA VAL A 569 9.68 10.21 10.42
C VAL A 569 9.03 11.07 11.50
N THR A 570 8.53 12.25 11.14
CA THR A 570 7.97 13.22 12.09
C THR A 570 6.45 13.33 12.04
N ASP A 571 5.83 12.96 10.91
CA ASP A 571 4.37 12.94 10.78
C ASP A 571 3.90 11.93 9.72
N VAL A 572 2.66 11.46 9.85
CA VAL A 572 2.05 10.44 8.99
C VAL A 572 0.54 10.67 8.85
N ALA A 573 0.02 10.43 7.65
CA ALA A 573 -1.41 10.43 7.35
C ALA A 573 -1.76 9.36 6.29
N TRP A 574 -2.96 8.79 6.34
CA TRP A 574 -3.45 7.88 5.31
C TRP A 574 -3.85 8.62 4.05
N ARG A 575 -3.17 8.34 2.93
CA ARG A 575 -3.52 8.89 1.61
C ARG A 575 -4.55 8.03 0.88
N GLY A 576 -4.60 6.76 1.19
CA GLY A 576 -5.50 5.77 0.62
C GLY A 576 -5.44 4.49 1.43
N ALA A 577 -6.16 3.46 0.98
CA ALA A 577 -6.22 2.20 1.71
C ALA A 577 -4.89 1.40 1.73
N ASP A 578 -3.97 1.65 0.78
CA ASP A 578 -2.67 0.97 0.69
C ASP A 578 -1.46 1.94 0.68
N GLN A 579 -1.70 3.23 0.97
CA GLN A 579 -0.67 4.27 0.85
C GLN A 579 -0.77 5.31 1.97
N LEU A 580 0.37 5.62 2.56
CA LEU A 580 0.59 6.65 3.56
C LEU A 580 1.32 7.85 2.94
N ALA A 581 0.98 9.05 3.37
CA ALA A 581 1.81 10.23 3.20
C ALA A 581 2.61 10.45 4.49
N VAL A 582 3.91 10.62 4.35
CA VAL A 582 4.86 10.65 5.46
C VAL A 582 5.74 11.87 5.35
N LEU A 583 5.98 12.54 6.47
CA LEU A 583 6.99 13.58 6.59
C LEU A 583 8.23 12.96 7.23
N GLY A 584 9.36 12.93 6.51
CA GLY A 584 10.56 12.23 7.02
C GLY A 584 11.87 12.70 6.39
N LYS A 585 12.98 12.07 6.76
CA LYS A 585 14.33 12.36 6.27
C LYS A 585 14.94 11.12 5.61
N ARG A 586 15.51 11.26 4.42
CA ARG A 586 16.39 10.27 3.76
C ARG A 586 17.79 10.87 3.60
N GLY A 587 18.34 11.40 4.70
CA GLY A 587 19.50 12.29 4.71
C GLY A 587 19.16 13.71 4.23
N GLY A 588 19.73 14.73 4.89
CA GLY A 588 19.46 16.13 4.56
C GLY A 588 18.18 16.68 5.19
N ALA A 589 17.32 17.34 4.40
CA ALA A 589 16.13 18.04 4.89
C ALA A 589 14.91 17.11 5.05
N VAL A 590 13.94 17.55 5.84
CA VAL A 590 12.63 16.90 5.99
C VAL A 590 11.82 17.11 4.71
N LEU A 591 11.28 16.03 4.13
CA LEU A 591 10.49 16.02 2.90
C LEU A 591 9.25 15.12 3.02
N GLY A 592 8.28 15.34 2.13
CA GLY A 592 7.12 14.47 1.97
C GLY A 592 7.42 13.22 1.14
N TYR A 593 7.05 12.04 1.63
CA TYR A 593 7.18 10.74 0.99
C TYR A 593 5.82 10.07 0.87
N LEU A 594 5.63 9.26 -0.17
CA LEU A 594 4.52 8.32 -0.26
C LEU A 594 5.06 6.93 0.04
N VAL A 595 4.54 6.32 1.11
CA VAL A 595 4.96 5.00 1.57
C VAL A 595 3.81 4.04 1.37
N ARG A 596 4.04 3.00 0.57
CA ARG A 596 3.05 1.95 0.35
C ARG A 596 3.16 0.86 1.41
N LEU A 597 2.08 0.13 1.63
CA LEU A 597 2.06 -0.98 2.61
C LEU A 597 2.89 -2.20 2.21
N ASP A 598 3.38 -2.21 0.97
CA ASP A 598 4.37 -3.15 0.43
C ASP A 598 5.81 -2.84 0.91
N GLY A 599 6.01 -1.76 1.68
CA GLY A 599 7.32 -1.34 2.21
C GLY A 599 8.06 -0.34 1.33
N ASN A 600 7.65 -0.16 0.07
CA ASN A 600 8.32 0.77 -0.84
C ASN A 600 8.01 2.23 -0.46
N ALA A 601 9.07 3.02 -0.27
CA ALA A 601 8.99 4.45 -0.02
C ALA A 601 9.48 5.23 -1.23
N GLU A 602 8.52 5.82 -1.93
CA GLU A 602 8.78 6.72 -3.05
C GLU A 602 8.76 8.16 -2.55
N SER A 603 9.72 8.97 -3.01
CA SER A 603 9.63 10.41 -2.79
C SER A 603 8.35 10.92 -3.41
N THR A 604 7.62 11.79 -2.71
CA THR A 604 6.62 12.58 -3.43
C THR A 604 7.34 13.33 -4.54
N SER A 605 6.68 13.51 -5.69
CA SER A 605 7.28 14.29 -6.77
C SER A 605 7.58 15.72 -6.29
N ALA A 606 6.80 16.25 -5.33
CA ALA A 606 6.94 17.59 -4.80
C ALA A 606 8.13 17.72 -3.83
N SER A 607 9.08 18.61 -4.12
CA SER A 607 10.09 19.06 -3.14
C SER A 607 9.43 19.77 -1.95
N ALA A 608 10.13 20.03 -0.85
CA ALA A 608 9.58 20.83 0.25
C ALA A 608 9.07 22.21 -0.24
N PRO A 609 8.06 22.80 0.43
CA PRO A 609 7.65 24.17 0.20
C PRO A 609 8.84 25.14 0.21
N PRO A 610 8.95 26.06 -0.76
CA PRO A 610 10.10 26.96 -0.82
C PRO A 610 10.21 27.86 0.43
N GLY A 611 11.30 27.72 1.17
CA GLY A 611 11.65 28.59 2.30
C GLY A 611 10.81 28.38 3.56
N ALA A 612 10.16 27.21 3.70
CA ALA A 612 9.39 26.85 4.89
C ALA A 612 9.70 25.41 5.30
N ASP A 613 9.95 25.21 6.59
CA ASP A 613 10.16 23.88 7.17
C ASP A 613 8.81 23.26 7.52
N MET A 614 8.53 22.11 6.92
CA MET A 614 7.28 21.38 7.11
C MET A 614 7.24 20.79 8.53
N LYS A 615 6.09 20.94 9.22
CA LYS A 615 5.84 20.36 10.54
C LYS A 615 4.84 19.24 10.52
N THR A 616 3.78 19.40 9.73
CA THR A 616 2.72 18.40 9.61
C THR A 616 2.43 18.04 8.17
N ILE A 617 1.82 16.88 7.96
CA ILE A 617 1.32 16.43 6.67
C ILE A 617 -0.11 15.90 6.83
N ALA A 618 -0.99 16.30 5.91
CA ALA A 618 -2.34 15.80 5.82
C ALA A 618 -2.59 15.20 4.44
N ALA A 619 -3.27 14.07 4.43
CA ALA A 619 -3.62 13.34 3.23
C ALA A 619 -4.99 12.68 3.40
N ALA A 620 -5.65 12.47 2.27
CA ALA A 620 -6.87 11.71 2.17
C ALA A 620 -7.03 11.15 0.74
N PRO A 621 -7.84 10.09 0.56
CA PRO A 621 -8.20 9.54 -0.73
C PRO A 621 -8.63 10.61 -1.75
N GLY A 622 -7.94 10.65 -2.90
CA GLY A 622 -8.29 11.56 -3.99
C GLY A 622 -7.99 13.04 -3.73
N GLN A 623 -7.53 13.40 -2.53
CA GLN A 623 -7.26 14.78 -2.15
C GLN A 623 -5.79 15.19 -2.40
N PRO A 624 -5.54 16.49 -2.64
CA PRO A 624 -4.21 17.07 -2.54
C PRO A 624 -3.56 16.81 -1.17
N LEU A 625 -2.23 16.77 -1.11
CA LEU A 625 -1.55 16.80 0.18
C LEU A 625 -1.58 18.22 0.76
N LEU A 626 -1.72 18.31 2.08
CA LEU A 626 -1.59 19.54 2.84
C LEU A 626 -0.40 19.46 3.78
N SER A 627 0.19 20.60 4.10
CA SER A 627 1.24 20.69 5.10
C SER A 627 1.15 22.00 5.87
N GLY A 628 1.23 21.90 7.19
CA GLY A 628 1.50 23.04 8.06
C GLY A 628 3.02 23.23 8.17
N ALA A 629 3.48 24.46 8.07
CA ALA A 629 4.89 24.81 8.22
C ALA A 629 5.14 25.67 9.46
N GLU A 630 6.41 25.86 9.83
CA GLU A 630 6.80 26.67 11.01
C GLU A 630 6.37 28.14 10.95
N ASP A 631 6.06 28.66 9.77
CA ASP A 631 5.66 30.05 9.56
C ASP A 631 4.15 30.30 9.72
N ASP A 632 3.43 29.35 10.35
CA ASP A 632 1.98 29.33 10.54
C ASP A 632 1.20 29.47 9.23
N ARG A 633 1.71 28.78 8.19
CA ARG A 633 1.07 28.73 6.87
C ARG A 633 0.75 27.32 6.46
N ILE A 634 -0.33 27.24 5.71
CA ILE A 634 -0.79 25.99 5.11
C ILE A 634 -0.43 26.00 3.62
N TRP A 635 0.20 24.91 3.23
CA TRP A 635 0.62 24.62 1.87
C TRP A 635 -0.18 23.45 1.33
N MET A 636 -0.52 23.51 0.04
CA MET A 636 -1.23 22.46 -0.66
C MET A 636 -0.47 22.07 -1.92
N THR A 637 -0.36 20.77 -2.22
CA THR A 637 0.22 20.30 -3.48
C THR A 637 -0.75 20.54 -4.64
N ASN A 638 -0.25 20.99 -5.80
CA ASN A 638 -1.01 20.88 -7.05
C ASN A 638 -0.68 19.58 -7.81
N ASP A 639 -1.42 19.32 -8.89
CA ASP A 639 -1.35 18.12 -9.74
C ASP A 639 0.03 17.87 -10.37
N ARG A 640 0.97 18.83 -10.29
CA ARG A 640 2.28 18.74 -10.94
C ARG A 640 3.41 19.34 -10.11
N VAL A 641 3.71 18.75 -8.96
CA VAL A 641 5.05 18.80 -8.34
C VAL A 641 5.34 20.07 -7.50
N THR A 642 4.37 20.98 -7.28
CA THR A 642 4.64 22.23 -6.53
C THR A 642 3.68 22.46 -5.37
N TRP A 643 4.21 22.96 -4.25
CA TRP A 643 3.43 23.44 -3.12
C TRP A 643 2.99 24.89 -3.37
N GLN A 644 1.73 25.16 -3.08
CA GLN A 644 1.14 26.49 -3.13
C GLN A 644 0.62 26.85 -1.74
N ARG A 645 1.00 28.02 -1.23
CA ARG A 645 0.40 28.59 -0.03
C ARG A 645 -1.08 28.86 -0.29
N ILE A 646 -1.94 28.39 0.61
CA ILE A 646 -3.39 28.52 0.48
C ILE A 646 -3.98 29.49 1.51
N THR A 647 -3.54 29.43 2.77
CA THR A 647 -4.02 30.30 3.85
C THR A 647 -2.99 30.37 4.97
N ASP A 648 -3.17 31.30 5.90
CA ASP A 648 -2.53 31.27 7.22
C ASP A 648 -3.31 30.34 8.14
N GLY A 649 -2.60 29.61 9.01
CA GLY A 649 -3.13 28.60 9.91
C GLY A 649 -2.13 27.46 10.14
N THR A 650 -2.48 26.57 11.07
CA THR A 650 -1.62 25.46 11.51
C THR A 650 -2.38 24.13 11.52
N ASN A 651 -1.62 23.03 11.64
CA ASN A 651 -2.13 21.67 11.84
C ASN A 651 -3.22 21.22 10.86
N PRO A 652 -3.09 21.42 9.53
CA PRO A 652 -4.11 20.95 8.59
C PRO A 652 -4.35 19.44 8.75
N VAL A 653 -5.62 19.04 8.73
CA VAL A 653 -6.07 17.64 8.74
C VAL A 653 -7.16 17.43 7.69
N TYR A 654 -7.25 16.22 7.18
CA TYR A 654 -8.47 15.71 6.57
C TYR A 654 -9.21 14.83 7.59
N PRO A 655 -10.50 14.52 7.37
CA PRO A 655 -11.24 13.59 8.23
C PRO A 655 -10.54 12.23 8.38
N GLY A 656 -10.46 11.73 9.63
CA GLY A 656 -9.71 10.52 10.04
C GLY A 656 -8.61 10.78 11.06
#